data_AF-K1R7K5-F1
#
_entry.id   AF-K1R7K5-F1
#
_cell.length_a   1.000
_cell.length_b   1.000
_cell.length_c   1.000
_cell.angle_alpha   90.00
_cell.angle_beta   90.00
_cell.angle_gamma   90.00
#
_symmetry.space_group_name_H-M   'P 1'
#
loop_
_entity.id
_entity.type
_entity.pdbx_description
1 polymer ?
#
loop_
_entity_poly.entity_id
_entity_poly.type
_entity_poly.pdbx_seq_one_letter_code
_entity_poly.pdbx_strand_id
1 'polypeptide(L)'
;MYDTSCMEEILQLSGKYGALNLALGFPDFAPPKHVRNALENVSNQSNHMIHHYTRTLGHPRLVKILAKIYSRELQQTLDPMKNVVTTIGAYEAMYAAFQALVNPGDEVILLEPCYEPYKVVAGLAGATVRYVPLIPKEGSNESDDWKFNLENLKAAFNEKTKAIVVNSPMNPLGKVFTREELQEIADLCVQFDVLCFSDEVYEWLIYGERQFVRMATLNGMADRTITMGSAGKTFSVTGWKIGWAIGPAHLISAMHLFHHLAVRGTPSVLQEALAIAFETEESRIGNPDCYFSLLSKQMEQKRNELSTYLSDAGLQPITPGGGYFIVADISSIDTEDGVNPNSQEAYDSQFVKWAIKEKKLTLIPLSIFYSEEHRHYGDKFVRVCFAKGFPDFAPPSHVVEALGHVTSYANHMIHHYTRAAGHQRFCKILSKLYGRLLKQDIDPMTEVLPTIGAYDALFTTFQSLICPGDEAKPCYEPYIELARLAGASVKYVPLIPKDNSTSSDDWVFDLQTLQAAFSTKTKAIVVNTPMNPLGKVFNRDELQAIADLCVKYDTLCFADEVYQWLVYGNRKHIYIATLDGMAERTINIGSAGKTFSVTGWKTGWAVGPANLMDALQSFHHLTIRGGVSVMQEALAIAFEKEEELLGSEESYYRQLPNEMQNKRDQLVEYLQEAKLDPVMPGGGYFIVANISKLGKIRVFIYLNWRPGLSFESGNKMDESAQEAFDVKFVKWAIVNKKFTVIPLSIFYSQEHRHLGEKYVRICFAKRLLLLLLLLGEGLLLLGENGLLLLGDGDLKNNIKK
;
A
#
# COMPACT_ATOMS: atom_id res chain seq x y z
N MET A 1 17.94 -12.81 8.48
CA MET A 1 16.81 -13.48 9.16
C MET A 1 16.58 -12.73 10.46
N TYR A 2 15.51 -11.93 10.52
CA TYR A 2 14.99 -11.43 11.79
C TYR A 2 14.37 -12.61 12.52
N ASP A 3 14.76 -12.84 13.77
CA ASP A 3 14.18 -13.89 14.60
C ASP A 3 12.67 -13.61 14.75
N THR A 4 11.83 -14.58 14.40
CA THR A 4 10.37 -14.49 14.51
C THR A 4 10.01 -14.03 15.91
N SER A 5 9.42 -12.84 16.01
CA SER A 5 9.28 -12.10 17.27
C SER A 5 8.57 -12.92 18.35
N CYS A 6 8.98 -12.79 19.61
CA CYS A 6 8.30 -13.33 20.80
C CYS A 6 6.76 -13.12 20.79
N MET A 7 6.28 -12.05 20.13
CA MET A 7 4.84 -11.81 19.91
C MET A 7 4.14 -12.92 19.13
N GLU A 8 4.78 -13.50 18.12
CA GLU A 8 4.21 -14.58 17.32
C GLU A 8 4.12 -15.88 18.13
N GLU A 9 5.17 -16.21 18.89
CA GLU A 9 5.15 -17.34 19.85
C GLU A 9 3.98 -17.19 20.84
N ILE A 10 3.80 -16.00 21.42
CA ILE A 10 2.69 -15.69 22.33
C ILE A 10 1.33 -15.91 21.66
N LEU A 11 1.16 -15.46 20.41
CA LEU A 11 -0.10 -15.64 19.68
C LEU A 11 -0.37 -17.11 19.31
N GLN A 12 0.67 -17.87 18.95
CA GLN A 12 0.56 -19.32 18.69
C GLN A 12 0.18 -20.08 19.97
N LEU A 13 0.82 -19.76 21.11
CA LEU A 13 0.48 -20.33 22.42
C LEU A 13 -0.94 -19.97 22.84
N SER A 14 -1.34 -18.70 22.65
CA SER A 14 -2.70 -18.20 22.93
C SER A 14 -3.75 -19.02 22.18
N GLY A 15 -3.54 -19.25 20.88
CA GLY A 15 -4.41 -20.08 20.05
C GLY A 15 -4.44 -21.54 20.50
N LYS A 16 -3.29 -22.13 20.81
CA LYS A 16 -3.17 -23.52 21.29
C LYS A 16 -3.96 -23.78 22.58
N TYR A 17 -3.98 -22.82 23.50
CA TYR A 17 -4.62 -22.97 24.80
C TYR A 17 -6.01 -22.31 24.90
N GLY A 18 -6.50 -21.67 23.83
CA GLY A 18 -7.79 -20.98 23.82
C GLY A 18 -7.86 -19.80 24.79
N ALA A 19 -6.75 -19.07 24.97
CA ALA A 19 -6.64 -18.00 25.95
C ALA A 19 -7.36 -16.71 25.50
N LEU A 20 -7.94 -15.97 26.45
CA LEU A 20 -8.51 -14.63 26.21
C LEU A 20 -7.38 -13.68 25.79
N ASN A 21 -7.56 -12.99 24.66
CA ASN A 21 -6.52 -12.12 24.09
C ASN A 21 -6.67 -10.65 24.52
N LEU A 22 -5.87 -10.23 25.50
CA LEU A 22 -5.71 -8.83 25.92
C LEU A 22 -4.40 -8.21 25.38
N ALA A 23 -3.71 -8.90 24.49
CA ALA A 23 -2.37 -8.55 24.02
C ALA A 23 -2.37 -7.54 22.86
N LEU A 24 -3.31 -7.68 21.92
CA LEU A 24 -3.32 -6.94 20.66
C LEU A 24 -4.12 -5.63 20.76
N GLY A 25 -3.45 -4.53 20.37
CA GLY A 25 -3.96 -3.16 20.44
C GLY A 25 -4.94 -2.76 19.34
N PHE A 26 -6.03 -3.49 19.13
CA PHE A 26 -7.12 -3.08 18.25
C PHE A 26 -8.47 -3.13 18.98
N PRO A 27 -9.37 -2.15 18.73
CA PRO A 27 -10.76 -2.20 19.17
C PRO A 27 -11.47 -3.47 18.70
N ASP A 28 -12.23 -4.13 19.55
CA ASP A 28 -13.14 -5.23 19.19
C ASP A 28 -14.62 -4.78 19.12
N PHE A 29 -14.88 -3.50 19.28
CA PHE A 29 -16.19 -2.87 19.11
C PHE A 29 -16.40 -2.31 17.70
N ALA A 30 -17.67 -2.11 17.31
CA ALA A 30 -18.01 -1.65 15.98
C ALA A 30 -17.50 -0.21 15.72
N PRO A 31 -17.03 0.10 14.49
CA PRO A 31 -16.81 1.48 14.09
C PRO A 31 -18.10 2.32 14.15
N PRO A 32 -17.99 3.65 14.32
CA PRO A 32 -19.15 4.53 14.41
C PRO A 32 -20.07 4.38 13.20
N LYS A 33 -21.39 4.43 13.45
CA LYS A 33 -22.40 4.23 12.40
C LYS A 33 -22.21 5.18 11.22
N HIS A 34 -21.89 6.45 11.47
CA HIS A 34 -21.68 7.44 10.40
C HIS A 34 -20.47 7.08 9.50
N VAL A 35 -19.41 6.46 10.04
CA VAL A 35 -18.25 5.99 9.28
C VAL A 35 -18.63 4.82 8.38
N ARG A 36 -19.36 3.83 8.92
CA ARG A 36 -19.85 2.68 8.14
C ARG A 36 -20.82 3.11 7.04
N ASN A 37 -21.76 3.99 7.36
CA ASN A 37 -22.70 4.57 6.40
C ASN A 37 -21.97 5.35 5.31
N ALA A 38 -20.88 6.06 5.63
CA ALA A 38 -20.08 6.74 4.62
C ALA A 38 -19.49 5.75 3.60
N LEU A 39 -18.94 4.62 4.07
CA LEU A 39 -18.43 3.58 3.17
C LEU A 39 -19.52 2.98 2.29
N GLU A 40 -20.67 2.63 2.88
CA GLU A 40 -21.82 2.09 2.15
C GLU A 40 -22.32 3.07 1.08
N ASN A 41 -22.46 4.34 1.44
CA ASN A 41 -22.91 5.38 0.52
C ASN A 41 -21.91 5.61 -0.62
N VAL A 42 -20.61 5.70 -0.32
CA VAL A 42 -19.54 5.90 -1.31
C VAL A 42 -19.46 4.71 -2.27
N SER A 43 -19.60 3.49 -1.76
CA SER A 43 -19.51 2.28 -2.56
C SER A 43 -20.69 2.12 -3.54
N ASN A 44 -21.83 2.72 -3.24
CA ASN A 44 -23.05 2.65 -4.05
C ASN A 44 -23.30 3.91 -4.90
N GLN A 45 -22.33 4.82 -5.02
CA GLN A 45 -22.51 6.03 -5.83
C GLN A 45 -22.64 5.70 -7.32
N SER A 46 -23.49 6.42 -8.03
CA SER A 46 -23.63 6.32 -9.48
C SER A 46 -22.33 6.68 -10.24
N ASN A 47 -21.48 7.50 -9.63
CA ASN A 47 -20.18 7.82 -10.17
C ASN A 47 -19.17 6.70 -9.90
N HIS A 48 -19.13 5.72 -10.81
CA HIS A 48 -18.19 4.58 -10.75
C HIS A 48 -16.70 4.97 -10.71
N MET A 49 -16.33 6.22 -11.05
CA MET A 49 -14.93 6.68 -10.98
C MET A 49 -14.32 6.54 -9.58
N ILE A 50 -15.14 6.49 -8.53
CA ILE A 50 -14.68 6.30 -7.15
C ILE A 50 -14.01 4.94 -6.89
N HIS A 51 -14.32 3.93 -7.73
CA HIS A 51 -13.70 2.61 -7.68
C HIS A 51 -12.38 2.55 -8.45
N HIS A 52 -11.93 3.65 -9.04
CA HIS A 52 -10.66 3.74 -9.76
C HIS A 52 -9.59 4.48 -8.96
N TYR A 53 -8.34 4.39 -9.41
CA TYR A 53 -7.22 5.03 -8.72
C TYR A 53 -7.44 6.52 -8.53
N THR A 54 -7.15 7.00 -7.32
CA THR A 54 -6.93 8.41 -7.04
C THR A 54 -5.44 8.77 -7.16
N ARG A 55 -5.09 10.02 -6.86
CA ARG A 55 -3.71 10.51 -6.79
C ARG A 55 -2.91 9.67 -5.78
N THR A 56 -1.67 9.31 -6.10
CA THR A 56 -0.80 8.50 -5.23
C THR A 56 -0.62 9.12 -3.84
N LEU A 57 -0.40 10.44 -3.78
CA LEU A 57 -0.33 11.20 -2.52
C LEU A 57 -1.67 11.26 -1.73
N GLY A 58 -2.75 10.69 -2.26
CA GLY A 58 -4.03 10.55 -1.57
C GLY A 58 -5.21 11.27 -2.23
N HIS A 59 -6.42 10.81 -1.86
CA HIS A 59 -7.69 11.31 -2.36
C HIS A 59 -7.84 12.81 -2.03
N PRO A 60 -8.16 13.69 -3.02
CA PRO A 60 -8.22 15.13 -2.80
C PRO A 60 -9.10 15.55 -1.63
N ARG A 61 -10.26 14.90 -1.43
CA ARG A 61 -11.17 15.24 -0.32
C ARG A 61 -10.53 14.93 1.03
N LEU A 62 -9.87 13.77 1.15
CA LEU A 62 -9.20 13.35 2.38
C LEU A 62 -8.01 14.25 2.72
N VAL A 63 -7.12 14.50 1.77
CA VAL A 63 -5.94 15.35 2.04
C VAL A 63 -6.33 16.79 2.37
N LYS A 64 -7.44 17.30 1.79
CA LYS A 64 -7.98 18.62 2.13
C LYS A 64 -8.52 18.69 3.54
N ILE A 65 -9.34 17.73 3.97
CA ILE A 65 -9.89 17.75 5.33
C ILE A 65 -8.80 17.50 6.39
N LEU A 66 -7.84 16.62 6.10
CA LEU A 66 -6.66 16.45 6.95
C LEU A 66 -5.85 17.74 7.05
N ALA A 67 -5.50 18.37 5.92
CA ALA A 67 -4.79 19.65 5.94
C ALA A 67 -5.56 20.73 6.71
N LYS A 68 -6.90 20.78 6.58
CA LYS A 68 -7.74 21.73 7.34
C LYS A 68 -7.62 21.50 8.85
N ILE A 69 -7.81 20.26 9.31
CA ILE A 69 -7.71 19.90 10.73
C ILE A 69 -6.29 20.19 11.23
N TYR A 70 -5.28 19.64 10.58
CA TYR A 70 -3.89 19.78 11.05
C TYR A 70 -3.34 21.19 10.88
N SER A 71 -3.87 22.02 9.98
CA SER A 71 -3.47 23.43 9.94
C SER A 71 -3.82 24.14 11.26
N ARG A 72 -4.98 23.81 11.84
CA ARG A 72 -5.40 24.31 13.16
C ARG A 72 -4.56 23.70 14.27
N GLU A 73 -4.40 22.38 14.27
CA GLU A 73 -3.67 21.65 15.32
C GLU A 73 -2.16 21.97 15.36
N LEU A 74 -1.56 22.25 14.20
CA LEU A 74 -0.14 22.61 14.06
C LEU A 74 0.09 24.12 14.07
N GLN A 75 -0.98 24.93 14.06
CA GLN A 75 -0.91 26.39 13.96
C GLN A 75 -0.12 26.88 12.73
N GLN A 76 -0.26 26.16 11.60
CA GLN A 76 0.48 26.37 10.36
C GLN A 76 -0.48 26.24 9.17
N THR A 77 -0.24 26.95 8.07
CA THR A 77 -1.04 26.75 6.85
C THR A 77 -0.45 25.61 6.02
N LEU A 78 -1.17 24.49 5.92
CA LEU A 78 -0.75 23.34 5.13
C LEU A 78 -1.34 23.39 3.72
N ASP A 79 -0.51 23.18 2.70
CA ASP A 79 -0.97 22.88 1.34
C ASP A 79 -1.36 21.39 1.28
N PRO A 80 -2.65 21.03 1.12
CA PRO A 80 -3.08 19.64 1.09
C PRO A 80 -2.44 18.83 -0.04
N MET A 81 -1.95 19.49 -1.09
CA MET A 81 -1.37 18.83 -2.24
C MET A 81 0.14 18.59 -2.10
N LYS A 82 0.78 19.16 -1.08
CA LYS A 82 2.23 19.11 -0.87
C LYS A 82 2.64 18.63 0.52
N ASN A 83 1.88 18.98 1.55
CA ASN A 83 2.21 18.71 2.94
C ASN A 83 1.56 17.45 3.50
N VAL A 84 0.69 16.77 2.72
CA VAL A 84 -0.05 15.58 3.17
C VAL A 84 0.11 14.44 2.16
N VAL A 85 0.45 13.26 2.68
CA VAL A 85 0.42 11.99 1.94
C VAL A 85 -0.42 10.96 2.71
N THR A 86 -1.31 10.25 2.02
CA THR A 86 -2.02 9.11 2.61
C THR A 86 -1.26 7.82 2.36
N THR A 87 -1.29 6.91 3.34
CA THR A 87 -0.42 5.73 3.41
C THR A 87 -1.22 4.47 3.79
N ILE A 88 -0.61 3.28 3.67
CA ILE A 88 -1.23 2.03 4.11
C ILE A 88 -1.09 1.86 5.62
N GLY A 89 -1.95 2.58 6.34
CA GLY A 89 -1.82 2.77 7.78
C GLY A 89 -0.61 3.63 8.14
N ALA A 90 -0.45 3.91 9.44
CA ALA A 90 0.72 4.63 9.95
C ALA A 90 2.01 3.79 9.87
N TYR A 91 1.89 2.47 9.82
CA TYR A 91 3.05 1.58 9.71
C TYR A 91 3.80 1.81 8.40
N GLU A 92 3.10 1.86 7.26
CA GLU A 92 3.75 2.15 5.97
C GLU A 92 4.23 3.60 5.89
N ALA A 93 3.58 4.55 6.56
CA ALA A 93 4.11 5.91 6.70
C ALA A 93 5.48 5.91 7.41
N MET A 94 5.60 5.15 8.50
CA MET A 94 6.85 4.98 9.22
C MET A 94 7.91 4.34 8.32
N TYR A 95 7.59 3.20 7.70
CA TYR A 95 8.48 2.52 6.78
C TYR A 95 8.96 3.44 5.64
N ALA A 96 8.04 4.18 5.01
CA ALA A 96 8.38 5.12 3.94
C ALA A 96 9.24 6.29 4.41
N ALA A 97 9.04 6.80 5.63
CA ALA A 97 9.89 7.85 6.20
C ALA A 97 11.32 7.35 6.40
N PHE A 98 11.49 6.17 7.00
CA PHE A 98 12.81 5.57 7.20
C PHE A 98 13.51 5.32 5.86
N GLN A 99 12.86 4.66 4.92
CA GLN A 99 13.47 4.31 3.62
C GLN A 99 13.77 5.53 2.74
N ALA A 100 13.02 6.63 2.90
CA ALA A 100 13.24 7.83 2.10
C ALA A 100 14.25 8.81 2.70
N LEU A 101 14.48 8.78 4.02
CA LEU A 101 15.19 9.85 4.73
C LEU A 101 16.36 9.38 5.59
N VAL A 102 16.53 8.06 5.77
CA VAL A 102 17.62 7.45 6.53
C VAL A 102 18.46 6.60 5.59
N ASN A 103 19.78 6.75 5.67
CA ASN A 103 20.74 6.01 4.85
C ASN A 103 21.44 4.92 5.67
N PRO A 104 21.99 3.89 5.01
CA PRO A 104 22.87 2.94 5.67
C PRO A 104 24.03 3.63 6.40
N GLY A 105 24.20 3.31 7.68
CA GLY A 105 25.22 3.91 8.55
C GLY A 105 24.76 5.14 9.35
N ASP A 106 23.59 5.70 9.07
CA ASP A 106 22.97 6.73 9.91
C ASP A 106 22.58 6.16 11.28
N GLU A 107 22.51 7.01 12.30
CA GLU A 107 22.01 6.65 13.64
C GLU A 107 20.58 7.14 13.85
N VAL A 108 19.72 6.30 14.43
CA VAL A 108 18.34 6.66 14.79
C VAL A 108 18.12 6.46 16.28
N ILE A 109 17.61 7.49 16.94
CA ILE A 109 17.29 7.45 18.37
C ILE A 109 15.87 6.90 18.58
N LEU A 110 15.75 5.88 19.44
CA LEU A 110 14.47 5.34 19.91
C LEU A 110 14.34 5.51 21.43
N LEU A 111 13.21 6.07 21.87
CA LEU A 111 12.87 6.19 23.29
C LEU A 111 12.22 4.90 23.79
N GLU A 112 12.84 4.23 24.76
CA GLU A 112 12.37 2.94 25.27
C GLU A 112 11.49 3.10 26.52
N PRO A 113 10.48 2.24 26.72
CA PRO A 113 10.07 1.14 25.86
C PRO A 113 9.42 1.68 24.56
N CYS A 114 9.80 1.09 23.42
CA CYS A 114 9.40 1.59 22.11
C CYS A 114 8.61 0.54 21.33
N TYR A 115 7.68 0.99 20.48
CA TYR A 115 6.93 0.09 19.61
C TYR A 115 7.89 -0.69 18.68
N GLU A 116 7.87 -2.01 18.80
CA GLU A 116 8.77 -2.96 18.13
C GLU A 116 9.08 -2.67 16.65
N PRO A 117 8.12 -2.23 15.82
CA PRO A 117 8.37 -1.90 14.42
C PRO A 117 9.44 -0.84 14.16
N TYR A 118 9.66 0.11 15.07
CA TYR A 118 10.62 1.18 14.83
C TYR A 118 12.03 0.64 14.61
N LYS A 119 12.48 -0.32 15.43
CA LYS A 119 13.79 -0.97 15.24
C LYS A 119 13.85 -1.81 13.97
N VAL A 120 12.73 -2.41 13.55
CA VAL A 120 12.65 -3.20 12.31
C VAL A 120 12.86 -2.31 11.10
N VAL A 121 12.07 -1.23 10.97
CA VAL A 121 12.17 -0.35 9.80
C VAL A 121 13.47 0.47 9.78
N ALA A 122 14.05 0.78 10.95
CA ALA A 122 15.39 1.35 11.06
C ALA A 122 16.46 0.39 10.53
N GLY A 123 16.42 -0.89 10.95
CA GLY A 123 17.35 -1.90 10.46
C GLY A 123 17.20 -2.19 8.97
N LEU A 124 15.97 -2.19 8.44
CA LEU A 124 15.72 -2.28 6.99
C LEU A 124 16.30 -1.10 6.21
N ALA A 125 16.45 0.08 6.82
CA ALA A 125 17.13 1.23 6.22
C ALA A 125 18.66 1.19 6.38
N GLY A 126 19.20 0.17 7.07
CA GLY A 126 20.62 0.04 7.39
C GLY A 126 21.10 0.97 8.51
N ALA A 127 20.18 1.50 9.31
CA ALA A 127 20.51 2.42 10.40
C ALA A 127 20.97 1.69 11.66
N THR A 128 21.84 2.35 12.44
CA THR A 128 22.20 1.91 13.79
C THR A 128 21.23 2.55 14.79
N VAL A 129 20.60 1.73 15.63
CA VAL A 129 19.68 2.25 16.65
C VAL A 129 20.44 2.67 17.91
N ARG A 130 20.16 3.88 18.40
CA ARG A 130 20.62 4.41 19.69
C ARG A 130 19.42 4.46 20.65
N TYR A 131 19.48 3.66 21.71
CA TYR A 131 18.37 3.53 22.65
C TYR A 131 18.50 4.50 23.82
N VAL A 132 17.41 5.17 24.18
CA VAL A 132 17.33 6.04 25.36
C VAL A 132 16.14 5.58 26.22
N PRO A 133 16.37 4.96 27.39
CA PRO A 133 15.29 4.42 28.19
C PRO A 133 14.60 5.51 29.01
N LEU A 134 13.27 5.42 29.09
CA LEU A 134 12.47 6.04 30.13
C LEU A 134 12.60 5.19 31.38
N ILE A 135 13.18 5.77 32.42
CA ILE A 135 13.46 5.09 33.67
C ILE A 135 12.28 5.30 34.61
N PRO A 136 11.70 4.24 35.17
CA PRO A 136 10.66 4.37 36.16
C PRO A 136 11.18 4.90 37.49
N LYS A 137 10.46 5.83 38.11
CA LYS A 137 10.69 6.17 39.52
C LYS A 137 10.22 5.01 40.42
N GLU A 138 10.90 4.82 41.54
CA GLU A 138 10.50 3.81 42.53
C GLU A 138 9.09 4.09 43.09
N GLY A 139 8.25 3.05 43.15
CA GLY A 139 6.89 3.12 43.69
C GLY A 139 5.86 3.81 42.80
N SER A 140 6.18 4.04 41.54
CA SER A 140 5.29 4.74 40.62
C SER A 140 4.05 3.97 40.22
N ASN A 141 3.03 4.75 39.93
CA ASN A 141 1.66 4.33 39.66
C ASN A 141 1.06 5.04 38.45
N GLU A 142 1.83 5.91 37.76
CA GLU A 142 1.41 6.65 36.57
C GLU A 142 2.51 6.64 35.50
N SER A 143 2.10 6.68 34.22
CA SER A 143 3.04 6.70 33.09
C SER A 143 3.94 7.94 33.05
N ASP A 144 3.54 9.03 33.71
CA ASP A 144 4.26 10.30 33.69
C ASP A 144 5.51 10.28 34.57
N ASP A 145 5.58 9.34 35.51
CA ASP A 145 6.76 9.12 36.33
C ASP A 145 7.92 8.53 35.51
N TRP A 146 7.65 7.96 34.33
CA TRP A 146 8.66 7.34 33.49
C TRP A 146 9.32 8.44 32.67
N LYS A 147 10.61 8.68 32.90
CA LYS A 147 11.35 9.81 32.32
C LYS A 147 12.69 9.39 31.78
N PHE A 148 13.10 9.96 30.66
CA PHE A 148 14.47 9.80 30.21
C PHE A 148 15.40 10.66 31.08
N ASN A 149 16.65 10.23 31.20
CA ASN A 149 17.70 11.07 31.77
C ASN A 149 18.23 12.02 30.67
N LEU A 150 18.26 13.33 30.94
CA LEU A 150 18.67 14.35 29.96
C LEU A 150 20.11 14.17 29.47
N GLU A 151 21.04 13.73 30.33
CA GLU A 151 22.43 13.50 29.93
C GLU A 151 22.54 12.26 29.02
N ASN A 152 21.77 11.21 29.30
CA ASN A 152 21.68 10.05 28.40
C ASN A 152 21.07 10.44 27.05
N LEU A 153 20.04 11.29 27.05
CA LEU A 153 19.44 11.82 25.82
C LEU A 153 20.49 12.60 25.02
N LYS A 154 21.19 13.57 25.63
CA LYS A 154 22.26 14.34 24.97
C LYS A 154 23.35 13.45 24.38
N ALA A 155 23.78 12.41 25.12
CA ALA A 155 24.82 11.48 24.68
C ALA A 155 24.39 10.60 23.49
N ALA A 156 23.09 10.49 23.21
CA ALA A 156 22.58 9.78 22.05
C ALA A 156 22.67 10.61 20.75
N PHE A 157 22.73 11.95 20.85
CA PHE A 157 22.87 12.85 19.70
C PHE A 157 24.35 13.07 19.34
N ASN A 158 24.67 12.90 18.05
CA ASN A 158 25.97 13.20 17.47
C ASN A 158 25.83 13.49 15.96
N GLU A 159 26.95 13.67 15.27
CA GLU A 159 27.02 13.99 13.83
C GLU A 159 26.45 12.93 12.89
N LYS A 160 26.27 11.68 13.34
CA LYS A 160 25.63 10.59 12.60
C LYS A 160 24.15 10.45 12.89
N THR A 161 23.65 11.12 13.93
CA THR A 161 22.23 11.05 14.30
C THR A 161 21.40 11.68 13.19
N LYS A 162 20.55 10.88 12.54
CA LYS A 162 19.71 11.33 11.43
C LYS A 162 18.29 11.62 11.86
N ALA A 163 17.73 10.77 12.72
CA ALA A 163 16.36 10.89 13.16
C ALA A 163 16.17 10.46 14.62
N ILE A 164 15.11 10.97 15.24
CA ILE A 164 14.53 10.44 16.47
C ILE A 164 13.06 10.07 16.21
N VAL A 165 12.60 8.97 16.82
CA VAL A 165 11.18 8.62 16.84
C VAL A 165 10.57 9.06 18.17
N VAL A 166 9.54 9.89 18.10
CA VAL A 166 8.74 10.31 19.26
C VAL A 166 7.35 9.72 19.10
N ASN A 167 6.90 8.91 20.05
CA ASN A 167 5.55 8.34 20.04
C ASN A 167 4.76 8.86 21.25
N SER A 168 3.72 9.64 20.97
CA SER A 168 2.88 10.28 22.00
C SER A 168 1.42 10.33 21.53
N PRO A 169 0.44 9.82 22.32
CA PRO A 169 0.61 8.89 23.44
C PRO A 169 1.42 7.64 23.09
N MET A 170 2.31 7.23 23.99
CA MET A 170 3.31 6.19 23.76
C MET A 170 2.73 4.78 23.82
N ASN A 171 3.08 3.92 22.87
CA ASN A 171 2.94 2.47 22.95
C ASN A 171 4.30 1.87 23.30
N PRO A 172 4.46 1.21 24.46
CA PRO A 172 3.41 0.53 25.24
C PRO A 172 2.86 1.22 26.49
N LEU A 173 3.46 2.32 26.97
CA LEU A 173 3.20 2.86 28.32
C LEU A 173 1.92 3.68 28.48
N GLY A 174 1.39 4.22 27.39
CA GLY A 174 0.36 5.25 27.41
C GLY A 174 0.85 6.61 27.91
N LYS A 175 2.17 6.85 27.97
CA LYS A 175 2.76 8.15 28.37
C LYS A 175 2.39 9.23 27.36
N VAL A 176 1.94 10.38 27.86
CA VAL A 176 1.77 11.61 27.08
C VAL A 176 2.88 12.55 27.47
N PHE A 177 3.83 12.80 26.57
CA PHE A 177 4.97 13.65 26.88
C PHE A 177 4.55 15.09 27.17
N THR A 178 5.16 15.70 28.18
CA THR A 178 4.90 17.11 28.51
C THR A 178 5.59 18.04 27.51
N ARG A 179 5.19 19.31 27.52
CA ARG A 179 5.86 20.34 26.70
C ARG A 179 7.35 20.42 27.01
N GLU A 180 7.72 20.34 28.29
CA GLU A 180 9.09 20.46 28.76
C GLU A 180 9.94 19.29 28.25
N GLU A 181 9.45 18.06 28.39
CA GLU A 181 10.14 16.86 27.87
C GLU A 181 10.33 16.93 26.34
N LEU A 182 9.30 17.36 25.61
CA LEU A 182 9.41 17.51 24.15
C LEU A 182 10.32 18.69 23.77
N GLN A 183 10.40 19.75 24.58
CA GLN A 183 11.30 20.87 24.33
C GLN A 183 12.76 20.45 24.47
N GLU A 184 13.10 19.61 25.45
CA GLU A 184 14.45 19.05 25.58
C GLU A 184 14.86 18.24 24.33
N ILE A 185 13.94 17.45 23.78
CA ILE A 185 14.15 16.74 22.51
C ILE A 185 14.27 17.74 21.34
N ALA A 186 13.42 18.76 21.29
CA ALA A 186 13.39 19.74 20.21
C ALA A 186 14.69 20.53 20.12
N ASP A 187 15.20 20.99 21.27
CA ASP A 187 16.45 21.75 21.35
C ASP A 187 17.63 20.94 20.78
N LEU A 188 17.68 19.64 21.08
CA LEU A 188 18.69 18.73 20.53
C LEU A 188 18.50 18.47 19.04
N CYS A 189 17.26 18.27 18.58
CA CYS A 189 16.96 18.12 17.16
C CYS A 189 17.35 19.36 16.35
N VAL A 190 17.18 20.56 16.91
CA VAL A 190 17.61 21.82 16.29
C VAL A 190 19.13 21.93 16.30
N GLN A 191 19.78 21.61 17.41
CA GLN A 191 21.24 21.69 17.56
C GLN A 191 21.99 20.77 16.58
N PHE A 192 21.53 19.53 16.40
CA PHE A 192 22.22 18.50 15.61
C PHE A 192 21.63 18.30 14.21
N ASP A 193 20.66 19.12 13.82
CA ASP A 193 19.92 19.00 12.56
C ASP A 193 19.25 17.63 12.32
N VAL A 194 18.61 17.11 13.37
CA VAL A 194 17.97 15.79 13.40
C VAL A 194 16.50 15.88 13.02
N LEU A 195 16.04 14.93 12.19
CA LEU A 195 14.62 14.79 11.84
C LEU A 195 13.83 14.17 13.00
N CYS A 196 12.57 14.57 13.18
CA CYS A 196 11.66 13.90 14.10
C CYS A 196 10.56 13.14 13.34
N PHE A 197 10.48 11.83 13.54
CA PHE A 197 9.34 11.02 13.13
C PHE A 197 8.37 10.94 14.32
N SER A 198 7.34 11.79 14.29
CA SER A 198 6.34 11.90 15.36
C SER A 198 5.17 10.94 15.09
N ASP A 199 5.16 9.80 15.76
CA ASP A 199 4.06 8.84 15.74
C ASP A 199 2.96 9.31 16.72
N GLU A 200 1.93 9.94 16.17
CA GLU A 200 0.82 10.57 16.91
C GLU A 200 -0.49 9.81 16.70
N VAL A 201 -0.45 8.50 16.39
CA VAL A 201 -1.64 7.73 16.04
C VAL A 201 -2.73 7.70 17.12
N TYR A 202 -2.37 7.99 18.37
CA TYR A 202 -3.29 8.04 19.51
C TYR A 202 -3.67 9.46 19.94
N GLU A 203 -3.39 10.49 19.13
CA GLU A 203 -3.57 11.93 19.48
C GLU A 203 -4.95 12.31 20.06
N TRP A 204 -6.01 11.56 19.73
CA TRP A 204 -7.37 11.81 20.19
C TRP A 204 -7.74 11.06 21.48
N LEU A 205 -6.82 10.26 22.03
CA LEU A 205 -7.02 9.40 23.21
C LEU A 205 -6.17 9.90 24.36
N ILE A 206 -6.52 11.08 24.87
CA ILE A 206 -5.85 11.75 25.99
C ILE A 206 -6.81 11.73 27.18
N TYR A 207 -6.30 11.35 28.34
CA TYR A 207 -7.09 11.13 29.55
C TYR A 207 -6.80 12.17 30.63
N GLY A 208 -7.80 12.44 31.46
CA GLY A 208 -7.75 13.48 32.48
C GLY A 208 -7.53 14.88 31.89
N GLU A 209 -6.77 15.71 32.60
CA GLU A 209 -6.51 17.12 32.23
C GLU A 209 -5.21 17.30 31.44
N ARG A 210 -4.61 16.21 30.93
CA ARG A 210 -3.34 16.25 30.19
C ARG A 210 -3.51 17.01 28.87
N GLN A 211 -2.50 17.79 28.50
CA GLN A 211 -2.45 18.49 27.22
C GLN A 211 -1.63 17.70 26.21
N PHE A 212 -2.15 17.54 25.00
CA PHE A 212 -1.41 16.96 23.89
C PHE A 212 -0.57 18.04 23.19
N VAL A 213 0.76 17.87 23.22
CA VAL A 213 1.70 18.77 22.57
C VAL A 213 2.31 18.07 21.36
N ARG A 214 2.19 18.71 20.18
CA ARG A 214 2.74 18.18 18.93
C ARG A 214 4.16 18.65 18.76
N MET A 215 5.05 17.72 18.40
CA MET A 215 6.46 18.04 18.22
C MET A 215 6.68 19.15 17.18
N ALA A 216 5.92 19.10 16.08
CA ALA A 216 6.00 20.09 15.00
C ALA A 216 5.57 21.52 15.41
N THR A 217 4.95 21.71 16.58
CA THR A 217 4.57 23.04 17.11
C THR A 217 5.67 23.69 17.94
N LEU A 218 6.74 22.96 18.26
CA LEU A 218 7.87 23.50 19.01
C LEU A 218 8.80 24.31 18.10
N ASN A 219 9.47 25.30 18.68
CA ASN A 219 10.32 26.22 17.93
C ASN A 219 11.42 25.44 17.18
N GLY A 220 11.55 25.69 15.87
CA GLY A 220 12.54 25.03 15.01
C GLY A 220 12.17 23.63 14.52
N MET A 221 11.05 23.04 14.98
CA MET A 221 10.69 21.66 14.65
C MET A 221 9.80 21.50 13.41
N ALA A 222 9.08 22.55 13.01
CA ALA A 222 8.13 22.52 11.88
C ALA A 222 8.75 21.98 10.56
N ASP A 223 9.96 22.42 10.24
CA ASP A 223 10.64 22.08 8.98
C ASP A 223 11.41 20.74 9.03
N ARG A 224 11.40 20.03 10.17
CA ARG A 224 12.13 18.76 10.35
C ARG A 224 11.28 17.63 10.96
N THR A 225 9.98 17.86 11.14
CA THR A 225 9.07 16.88 11.75
C THR A 225 8.11 16.30 10.71
N ILE A 226 7.95 14.98 10.74
CA ILE A 226 6.87 14.27 10.06
C ILE A 226 5.91 13.74 11.13
N THR A 227 4.68 14.25 11.16
CA THR A 227 3.60 13.77 12.02
C THR A 227 2.81 12.67 11.32
N MET A 228 2.60 11.54 11.98
CA MET A 228 1.90 10.38 11.44
C MET A 228 0.60 10.10 12.19
N GLY A 229 -0.47 9.80 11.45
CA GLY A 229 -1.78 9.48 12.01
C GLY A 229 -2.40 8.21 11.40
N SER A 230 -3.45 7.70 12.04
CA SER A 230 -4.05 6.41 11.69
C SER A 230 -5.56 6.40 11.82
N ALA A 231 -6.27 6.14 10.72
CA ALA A 231 -7.72 5.96 10.73
C ALA A 231 -8.14 4.80 11.64
N GLY A 232 -7.29 3.77 11.75
CA GLY A 232 -7.55 2.62 12.61
C GLY A 232 -7.61 2.96 14.10
N LYS A 233 -6.95 4.04 14.52
CA LYS A 233 -6.98 4.53 15.90
C LYS A 233 -7.96 5.68 16.09
N THR A 234 -8.09 6.54 15.08
CA THR A 234 -9.03 7.66 15.09
C THR A 234 -10.50 7.21 15.00
N PHE A 235 -10.81 6.19 14.20
CA PHE A 235 -12.18 5.75 13.89
C PHE A 235 -12.45 4.26 14.18
N SER A 236 -11.51 3.58 14.84
CA SER A 236 -11.61 2.13 15.15
C SER A 236 -11.75 1.23 13.92
N VAL A 237 -11.26 1.67 12.75
CA VAL A 237 -11.31 0.92 11.47
C VAL A 237 -9.96 0.31 11.10
N THR A 238 -9.33 -0.45 12.00
CA THR A 238 -7.95 -0.94 11.82
C THR A 238 -7.72 -1.76 10.53
N GLY A 239 -8.74 -2.47 10.06
CA GLY A 239 -8.75 -3.26 8.82
C GLY A 239 -8.92 -2.44 7.54
N TRP A 240 -9.22 -1.14 7.62
CA TRP A 240 -9.25 -0.26 6.46
C TRP A 240 -7.85 0.11 5.97
N LYS A 241 -6.85 0.01 6.86
CA LYS A 241 -5.44 0.24 6.56
C LYS A 241 -5.19 1.60 5.87
N ILE A 242 -5.85 2.65 6.35
CA ILE A 242 -5.58 4.04 5.92
C ILE A 242 -4.85 4.77 7.04
N GLY A 243 -3.70 5.36 6.72
CA GLY A 243 -2.96 6.30 7.55
C GLY A 243 -2.56 7.52 6.74
N TRP A 244 -1.80 8.42 7.36
CA TRP A 244 -1.26 9.59 6.69
C TRP A 244 0.01 10.08 7.38
N ALA A 245 0.81 10.82 6.61
CA ALA A 245 1.93 11.60 7.11
C ALA A 245 1.77 13.08 6.70
N ILE A 246 2.13 13.97 7.61
CA ILE A 246 2.02 15.42 7.48
C ILE A 246 3.37 16.04 7.86
N GLY A 247 3.84 16.95 7.03
CA GLY A 247 5.14 17.58 7.25
C GLY A 247 5.49 18.59 6.15
N PRO A 248 6.71 19.13 6.19
CA PRO A 248 7.16 20.07 5.18
C PRO A 248 7.26 19.38 3.81
N ALA A 249 6.94 20.13 2.75
CA ALA A 249 6.74 19.59 1.41
C ALA A 249 7.94 18.81 0.87
N HIS A 250 9.17 19.19 1.24
CA HIS A 250 10.38 18.52 0.78
C HIS A 250 10.54 17.11 1.39
N LEU A 251 10.17 16.93 2.66
CA LEU A 251 10.18 15.60 3.31
C LEU A 251 9.04 14.72 2.79
N ILE A 252 7.83 15.28 2.66
CA ILE A 252 6.67 14.54 2.12
C ILE A 252 6.91 14.12 0.66
N SER A 253 7.60 14.95 -0.13
CA SER A 253 7.98 14.61 -1.50
C SER A 253 8.94 13.40 -1.55
N ALA A 254 9.91 13.32 -0.63
CA ALA A 254 10.82 12.18 -0.54
C ALA A 254 10.06 10.90 -0.15
N MET A 255 9.22 10.96 0.89
CA MET A 255 8.37 9.85 1.31
C MET A 255 7.44 9.36 0.18
N HIS A 256 6.87 10.29 -0.58
CA HIS A 256 5.99 9.98 -1.69
C HIS A 256 6.66 9.14 -2.77
N LEU A 257 7.93 9.43 -3.10
CA LEU A 257 8.67 8.65 -4.09
C LEU A 257 8.74 7.17 -3.67
N PHE A 258 9.09 6.93 -2.41
CA PHE A 258 9.14 5.57 -1.87
C PHE A 258 7.74 4.93 -1.80
N HIS A 259 6.74 5.63 -1.24
CA HIS A 259 5.35 5.15 -1.18
C HIS A 259 4.80 4.77 -2.57
N HIS A 260 5.14 5.56 -3.60
CA HIS A 260 4.78 5.28 -4.99
C HIS A 260 5.41 3.98 -5.49
N LEU A 261 6.67 3.71 -5.12
CA LEU A 261 7.41 2.50 -5.49
C LEU A 261 7.04 1.28 -4.64
N ALA A 262 6.56 1.45 -3.42
CA ALA A 262 6.11 0.34 -2.59
C ALA A 262 4.71 -0.12 -2.98
N VAL A 263 3.74 0.81 -3.02
CA VAL A 263 2.32 0.46 -3.09
C VAL A 263 1.52 1.21 -4.16
N ARG A 264 2.10 2.20 -4.87
CA ARG A 264 1.46 3.05 -5.91
C ARG A 264 0.27 3.91 -5.46
N GLY A 265 -0.14 3.85 -4.19
CA GLY A 265 -1.26 4.60 -3.62
C GLY A 265 -2.17 3.76 -2.74
N THR A 266 -3.17 4.42 -2.15
CA THR A 266 -4.07 3.86 -1.13
C THR A 266 -5.51 3.62 -1.66
N PRO A 267 -6.32 2.75 -1.03
CA PRO A 267 -7.68 2.47 -1.47
C PRO A 267 -8.56 3.73 -1.57
N SER A 268 -9.10 4.03 -2.75
CA SER A 268 -9.77 5.30 -3.05
C SER A 268 -11.15 5.42 -2.39
N VAL A 269 -11.93 4.33 -2.43
CA VAL A 269 -13.25 4.25 -1.78
C VAL A 269 -13.15 4.49 -0.26
N LEU A 270 -12.16 3.87 0.40
CA LEU A 270 -11.96 4.02 1.84
C LEU A 270 -11.50 5.43 2.21
N GLN A 271 -10.66 6.05 1.38
CA GLN A 271 -10.23 7.43 1.61
C GLN A 271 -11.38 8.42 1.50
N GLU A 272 -12.27 8.26 0.53
CA GLU A 272 -13.46 9.13 0.38
C GLU A 272 -14.44 8.93 1.54
N ALA A 273 -14.69 7.68 1.95
CA ALA A 273 -15.50 7.38 3.13
C ALA A 273 -14.92 8.00 4.40
N LEU A 274 -13.59 7.90 4.57
CA LEU A 274 -12.88 8.51 5.69
C LEU A 274 -12.91 10.05 5.63
N ALA A 275 -12.85 10.64 4.44
CA ALA A 275 -12.97 12.09 4.28
C ALA A 275 -14.34 12.60 4.76
N ILE A 276 -15.43 11.92 4.40
CA ILE A 276 -16.79 12.22 4.87
C ILE A 276 -16.88 12.09 6.39
N ALA A 277 -16.27 11.05 6.97
CA ALA A 277 -16.22 10.88 8.43
C ALA A 277 -15.48 12.03 9.12
N PHE A 278 -14.31 12.41 8.61
CA PHE A 278 -13.57 13.57 9.12
C PHE A 278 -14.33 14.87 8.98
N GLU A 279 -14.99 15.13 7.84
CA GLU A 279 -15.79 16.35 7.66
C GLU A 279 -16.96 16.41 8.66
N THR A 280 -17.57 15.26 8.94
CA THR A 280 -18.64 15.15 9.94
C THR A 280 -18.11 15.53 11.33
N GLU A 281 -16.98 14.96 11.74
CA GLU A 281 -16.41 15.18 13.06
C GLU A 281 -15.68 16.52 13.20
N GLU A 282 -15.07 17.05 12.14
CA GLU A 282 -14.38 18.34 12.13
C GLU A 282 -15.32 19.48 12.54
N SER A 283 -16.55 19.45 12.04
CA SER A 283 -17.60 20.41 12.41
C SER A 283 -18.02 20.34 13.89
N ARG A 284 -17.66 19.25 14.58
CA ARG A 284 -18.03 18.96 15.96
C ARG A 284 -16.84 19.08 16.92
N ILE A 285 -15.62 19.30 16.45
CA ILE A 285 -14.45 19.36 17.35
C ILE A 285 -14.68 20.47 18.40
N GLY A 286 -14.48 20.11 19.67
CA GLY A 286 -14.79 20.96 20.83
C GLY A 286 -16.20 20.75 21.41
N ASN A 287 -17.10 20.06 20.70
CA ASN A 287 -18.38 19.61 21.22
C ASN A 287 -18.21 18.26 21.97
N PRO A 288 -18.85 18.08 23.14
CA PRO A 288 -18.91 16.79 23.84
C PRO A 288 -19.39 15.60 22.99
N ASP A 289 -20.23 15.83 21.98
CA ASP A 289 -20.78 14.82 21.07
C ASP A 289 -19.85 14.45 19.92
N CYS A 290 -18.69 15.12 19.78
CA CYS A 290 -17.69 14.72 18.82
C CYS A 290 -17.16 13.32 19.15
N TYR A 291 -17.06 12.46 18.15
CA TYR A 291 -16.63 11.09 18.32
C TYR A 291 -15.23 11.00 18.94
N PHE A 292 -14.32 11.94 18.63
CA PHE A 292 -12.97 11.95 19.22
C PHE A 292 -13.03 12.13 20.75
N SER A 293 -13.87 13.05 21.24
CA SER A 293 -14.13 13.27 22.66
C SER A 293 -14.82 12.08 23.32
N LEU A 294 -15.83 11.52 22.66
CA LEU A 294 -16.60 10.37 23.16
C LEU A 294 -15.73 9.12 23.29
N LEU A 295 -14.93 8.83 22.26
CA LEU A 295 -14.01 7.69 22.27
C LEU A 295 -12.99 7.82 23.40
N SER A 296 -12.40 9.01 23.60
CA SER A 296 -11.46 9.21 24.70
C SER A 296 -12.11 8.95 26.06
N LYS A 297 -13.30 9.52 26.32
CA LYS A 297 -14.04 9.29 27.58
C LYS A 297 -14.38 7.82 27.81
N GLN A 298 -14.84 7.12 26.77
CA GLN A 298 -15.15 5.69 26.86
C GLN A 298 -13.89 4.87 27.17
N MET A 299 -12.77 5.17 26.52
CA MET A 299 -11.52 4.47 26.76
C MET A 299 -10.95 4.79 28.15
N GLU A 300 -11.13 6.01 28.66
CA GLU A 300 -10.76 6.40 30.02
C GLU A 300 -11.55 5.61 31.08
N GLN A 301 -12.86 5.46 30.89
CA GLN A 301 -13.69 4.65 31.77
C GLN A 301 -13.21 3.19 31.78
N LYS A 302 -12.99 2.59 30.61
CA LYS A 302 -12.48 1.21 30.49
C LYS A 302 -11.10 1.04 31.13
N ARG A 303 -10.22 2.04 30.99
CA ARG A 303 -8.92 2.07 31.68
C ARG A 303 -9.11 2.01 33.19
N ASN A 304 -10.00 2.82 33.76
CA ASN A 304 -10.24 2.88 35.21
C ASN A 304 -10.84 1.57 35.74
N GLU A 305 -11.79 0.98 35.00
CA GLU A 305 -12.36 -0.33 35.33
C GLU A 305 -11.29 -1.42 35.30
N LEU A 306 -10.50 -1.50 34.23
CA LEU A 306 -9.40 -2.47 34.13
C LEU A 306 -8.35 -2.26 35.22
N SER A 307 -8.01 -1.01 35.54
CA SER A 307 -7.08 -0.70 36.63
C SER A 307 -7.59 -1.26 37.97
N THR A 308 -8.88 -1.12 38.25
CA THR A 308 -9.50 -1.73 39.45
C THR A 308 -9.36 -3.26 39.42
N TYR A 309 -9.70 -3.89 38.29
CA TYR A 309 -9.61 -5.35 38.17
C TYR A 309 -8.19 -5.91 38.29
N LEU A 310 -7.19 -5.18 37.77
CA LEU A 310 -5.78 -5.55 37.92
C LEU A 310 -5.36 -5.46 39.39
N SER A 311 -5.72 -4.37 40.09
CA SER A 311 -5.47 -4.21 41.53
C SER A 311 -6.14 -5.31 42.37
N ASP A 312 -7.40 -5.62 42.09
CA ASP A 312 -8.15 -6.70 42.77
C ASP A 312 -7.52 -8.08 42.55
N ALA A 313 -6.86 -8.28 41.39
CA ALA A 313 -6.10 -9.48 41.08
C ALA A 313 -4.69 -9.51 41.71
N GLY A 314 -4.31 -8.48 42.48
CA GLY A 314 -3.01 -8.38 43.16
C GLY A 314 -1.88 -7.80 42.30
N LEU A 315 -2.19 -7.30 41.10
CA LEU A 315 -1.25 -6.60 40.22
C LEU A 315 -1.19 -5.11 40.57
N GLN A 316 -0.09 -4.42 40.23
CA GLN A 316 0.00 -2.97 40.43
C GLN A 316 -0.08 -2.23 39.10
N PRO A 317 -1.25 -1.67 38.73
CA PRO A 317 -1.41 -0.94 37.47
C PRO A 317 -0.65 0.40 37.47
N ILE A 318 -0.02 0.71 36.34
CA ILE A 318 0.57 2.01 36.01
C ILE A 318 -0.44 2.76 35.14
N THR A 319 -1.08 3.77 35.72
CA THR A 319 -2.16 4.53 35.06
C THR A 319 -1.63 5.28 33.84
N PRO A 320 -2.09 4.96 32.62
CA PRO A 320 -1.65 5.65 31.41
C PRO A 320 -2.34 7.01 31.26
N GLY A 321 -1.61 7.99 30.74
CA GLY A 321 -2.11 9.30 30.34
C GLY A 321 -2.89 9.31 29.02
N GLY A 322 -2.74 8.29 28.18
CA GLY A 322 -3.42 8.18 26.88
C GLY A 322 -3.27 6.81 26.20
N GLY A 323 -3.86 6.67 25.01
CA GLY A 323 -3.72 5.46 24.17
C GLY A 323 -4.56 4.25 24.64
N TYR A 324 -4.25 3.03 24.19
CA TYR A 324 -5.08 1.83 24.46
C TYR A 324 -4.52 0.86 25.50
N PHE A 325 -3.35 1.17 26.06
CA PHE A 325 -2.58 0.21 26.84
C PHE A 325 -2.39 0.68 28.27
N ILE A 326 -2.49 -0.26 29.20
CA ILE A 326 -2.10 -0.12 30.59
C ILE A 326 -0.95 -1.10 30.85
N VAL A 327 0.00 -0.69 31.67
CA VAL A 327 1.08 -1.56 32.14
C VAL A 327 0.79 -1.95 33.59
N ALA A 328 1.15 -3.16 34.01
CA ALA A 328 1.00 -3.60 35.38
C ALA A 328 2.26 -4.32 35.88
N ASP A 329 2.69 -4.01 37.09
CA ASP A 329 3.76 -4.73 37.81
C ASP A 329 3.21 -6.09 38.28
N ILE A 330 3.97 -7.16 38.00
CA ILE A 330 3.64 -8.56 38.30
C ILE A 330 4.49 -9.13 39.47
N SER A 331 5.33 -8.31 40.10
CA SER A 331 6.28 -8.78 41.14
C SER A 331 5.60 -9.35 42.38
N SER A 332 4.36 -8.95 42.65
CA SER A 332 3.56 -9.40 43.81
C SER A 332 2.80 -10.70 43.57
N ILE A 333 2.78 -11.23 42.34
CA ILE A 333 2.01 -12.42 42.01
C ILE A 333 2.83 -13.68 42.30
N ASP A 334 2.27 -14.56 43.14
CA ASP A 334 2.78 -15.92 43.31
C ASP A 334 2.41 -16.78 42.09
N THR A 335 3.39 -17.46 41.52
CA THR A 335 3.22 -18.26 40.30
C THR A 335 3.18 -19.77 40.55
N GLU A 336 3.13 -20.22 41.81
CA GLU A 336 2.99 -21.65 42.22
C GLU A 336 3.87 -22.59 41.36
N ASP A 337 5.18 -22.33 41.33
CA ASP A 337 6.23 -23.05 40.56
C ASP A 337 6.24 -22.84 39.03
N GLY A 338 5.41 -21.94 38.50
CA GLY A 338 5.26 -21.66 37.07
C GLY A 338 6.37 -20.85 36.41
N VAL A 339 7.24 -20.21 37.19
CA VAL A 339 8.35 -19.36 36.73
C VAL A 339 9.64 -19.83 37.37
N ASN A 340 10.73 -19.93 36.58
CA ASN A 340 12.04 -20.33 37.06
C ASN A 340 12.93 -19.10 37.25
N PRO A 341 13.29 -18.73 38.50
CA PRO A 341 14.14 -17.58 38.79
C PRO A 341 15.57 -17.71 38.22
N ASN A 342 16.02 -18.94 37.90
CA ASN A 342 17.35 -19.20 37.34
C ASN A 342 17.34 -19.30 35.80
N SER A 343 16.21 -19.03 35.14
CA SER A 343 16.14 -18.99 33.69
C SER A 343 16.84 -17.76 33.12
N GLN A 344 17.36 -17.87 31.90
CA GLN A 344 17.85 -16.72 31.13
C GLN A 344 16.71 -15.91 30.48
N GLU A 345 15.50 -16.47 30.44
CA GLU A 345 14.30 -15.79 29.94
C GLU A 345 13.80 -14.76 30.95
N ALA A 346 13.42 -13.56 30.47
CA ALA A 346 12.90 -12.48 31.32
C ALA A 346 11.68 -12.93 32.14
N TYR A 347 11.57 -12.44 33.37
CA TYR A 347 10.53 -12.87 34.32
C TYR A 347 9.11 -12.67 33.76
N ASP A 348 8.83 -11.50 33.18
CA ASP A 348 7.55 -11.20 32.52
C ASP A 348 7.19 -12.13 31.36
N SER A 349 8.17 -12.60 30.61
CA SER A 349 7.97 -13.52 29.48
C SER A 349 7.59 -14.91 29.97
N GLN A 350 8.25 -15.39 31.03
CA GLN A 350 7.87 -16.62 31.72
C GLN A 350 6.47 -16.50 32.34
N PHE A 351 6.18 -15.37 32.99
CA PHE A 351 4.87 -15.07 33.57
C PHE A 351 3.75 -15.10 32.52
N VAL A 352 3.97 -14.51 31.34
CA VAL A 352 3.00 -14.50 30.24
C VAL A 352 2.73 -15.93 29.73
N LYS A 353 3.77 -16.74 29.55
CA LYS A 353 3.61 -18.15 29.14
C LYS A 353 2.83 -18.96 30.18
N TRP A 354 3.12 -18.75 31.46
CA TRP A 354 2.35 -19.33 32.57
C TRP A 354 0.88 -18.86 32.56
N ALA A 355 0.63 -17.56 32.43
CA ALA A 355 -0.72 -16.99 32.40
C ALA A 355 -1.56 -17.53 31.23
N ILE A 356 -0.96 -17.72 30.05
CA ILE A 356 -1.64 -18.34 28.90
C ILE A 356 -2.01 -19.78 29.21
N LYS A 357 -1.09 -20.56 29.79
CA LYS A 357 -1.27 -21.99 30.03
C LYS A 357 -2.25 -22.25 31.17
N GLU A 358 -2.04 -21.61 32.32
CA GLU A 358 -2.72 -21.89 33.59
C GLU A 358 -3.93 -20.99 33.84
N LYS A 359 -3.87 -19.71 33.44
CA LYS A 359 -4.95 -18.73 33.66
C LYS A 359 -5.78 -18.45 32.41
N LYS A 360 -5.40 -19.00 31.25
CA LYS A 360 -6.03 -18.75 29.93
C LYS A 360 -6.09 -17.27 29.58
N LEU A 361 -5.05 -16.52 29.94
CA LEU A 361 -4.96 -15.09 29.70
C LEU A 361 -3.73 -14.75 28.87
N THR A 362 -3.92 -14.04 27.76
CA THR A 362 -2.82 -13.59 26.88
C THR A 362 -2.52 -12.13 27.14
N LEU A 363 -1.31 -11.88 27.64
CA LEU A 363 -0.73 -10.56 27.90
C LEU A 363 0.52 -10.37 27.05
N ILE A 364 1.14 -9.20 27.07
CA ILE A 364 2.45 -8.99 26.44
C ILE A 364 3.50 -8.63 27.50
N PRO A 365 4.66 -9.30 27.54
CA PRO A 365 5.77 -8.91 28.40
C PRO A 365 6.27 -7.50 28.01
N LEU A 366 6.54 -6.62 28.97
CA LEU A 366 7.03 -5.27 28.65
C LEU A 366 8.49 -5.30 28.18
N SER A 367 9.28 -6.28 28.62
CA SER A 367 10.70 -6.45 28.30
C SER A 367 11.01 -6.52 26.80
N ILE A 368 10.06 -6.98 25.96
CA ILE A 368 10.26 -7.07 24.50
C ILE A 368 10.27 -5.71 23.80
N PHE A 369 9.79 -4.66 24.48
CA PHE A 369 9.80 -3.27 23.99
C PHE A 369 11.11 -2.54 24.34
N TYR A 370 12.03 -3.22 25.04
CA TYR A 370 13.37 -2.75 25.34
C TYR A 370 14.42 -3.51 24.51
N SER A 371 15.54 -2.85 24.32
CA SER A 371 16.81 -3.41 23.91
C SER A 371 17.31 -4.42 24.94
N GLU A 372 18.25 -5.26 24.53
CA GLU A 372 18.85 -6.24 25.44
C GLU A 372 19.51 -5.60 26.67
N GLU A 373 20.19 -4.47 26.48
CA GLU A 373 20.85 -3.71 27.55
C GLU A 373 19.85 -3.18 28.59
N HIS A 374 18.72 -2.65 28.13
CA HIS A 374 17.71 -2.01 28.98
C HIS A 374 16.55 -2.94 29.40
N ARG A 375 16.62 -4.22 29.04
CA ARG A 375 15.55 -5.22 29.28
C ARG A 375 15.09 -5.27 30.75
N HIS A 376 16.03 -5.10 31.67
CA HIS A 376 15.82 -5.12 33.11
C HIS A 376 14.89 -4.00 33.64
N TYR A 377 14.66 -2.93 32.87
CA TYR A 377 13.65 -1.92 33.25
C TYR A 377 12.21 -2.39 33.01
N GLY A 378 12.01 -3.42 32.18
CA GLY A 378 10.69 -3.92 31.78
C GLY A 378 10.34 -5.32 32.29
N ASP A 379 11.31 -6.10 32.75
CA ASP A 379 11.17 -7.55 32.99
C ASP A 379 10.20 -7.96 34.11
N LYS A 380 9.71 -7.00 34.90
CA LYS A 380 8.70 -7.20 35.94
C LYS A 380 7.33 -6.62 35.59
N PHE A 381 7.12 -6.24 34.34
CA PHE A 381 5.89 -5.59 33.89
C PHE A 381 5.24 -6.32 32.72
N VAL A 382 3.92 -6.28 32.67
CA VAL A 382 3.12 -6.76 31.53
C VAL A 382 2.26 -5.63 30.97
N ARG A 383 2.06 -5.62 29.66
CA ARG A 383 1.17 -4.71 28.95
C ARG A 383 -0.17 -5.38 28.66
N VAL A 384 -1.25 -4.67 28.96
CA VAL A 384 -2.63 -5.08 28.74
C VAL A 384 -3.34 -4.05 27.86
N CYS A 385 -4.12 -4.51 26.87
CA CYS A 385 -4.96 -3.65 26.04
C CYS A 385 -6.37 -3.56 26.64
N PHE A 386 -6.84 -2.35 26.93
CA PHE A 386 -8.22 -2.10 27.41
C PHE A 386 -9.19 -1.67 26.31
N ALA A 387 -8.75 -1.59 25.05
CA ALA A 387 -9.64 -1.41 23.90
C ALA A 387 -10.35 -2.73 23.53
N LYS A 388 -10.91 -3.43 24.53
CA LYS A 388 -11.64 -4.71 24.43
C LYS A 388 -13.06 -4.56 25.00
N GLY A 389 -13.99 -5.43 24.60
CA GLY A 389 -15.39 -5.46 25.06
C GLY A 389 -16.39 -4.71 24.16
N PHE A 390 -17.59 -5.31 24.06
CA PHE A 390 -18.75 -4.81 23.31
C PHE A 390 -19.15 -3.38 23.73
N PRO A 391 -19.66 -2.55 22.80
CA PRO A 391 -20.26 -1.26 23.16
C PRO A 391 -21.53 -1.46 24.00
N ASP A 392 -21.80 -0.54 24.92
CA ASP A 392 -22.98 -0.53 25.83
C ASP A 392 -24.35 -0.32 25.15
N PHE A 393 -24.51 -0.76 23.91
CA PHE A 393 -25.79 -0.73 23.19
C PHE A 393 -26.20 -2.14 22.73
N ALA A 394 -27.32 -2.62 23.28
CA ALA A 394 -27.96 -3.85 22.84
C ALA A 394 -28.56 -3.70 21.42
N PRO A 395 -28.43 -4.71 20.52
CA PRO A 395 -29.19 -4.75 19.27
C PRO A 395 -30.66 -5.15 19.52
N PRO A 396 -31.65 -4.46 18.92
CA PRO A 396 -33.07 -4.85 19.01
C PRO A 396 -33.39 -6.15 18.26
N SER A 397 -34.26 -6.98 18.84
CA SER A 397 -34.55 -8.36 18.44
C SER A 397 -35.58 -8.53 17.31
N HIS A 398 -35.48 -7.82 16.18
CA HIS A 398 -36.31 -8.11 14.99
C HIS A 398 -35.65 -7.83 13.62
N VAL A 399 -34.33 -7.74 13.56
CA VAL A 399 -33.59 -7.51 12.29
C VAL A 399 -32.75 -8.75 11.97
N VAL A 400 -33.42 -9.88 11.73
CA VAL A 400 -32.78 -11.14 11.28
C VAL A 400 -33.35 -11.64 9.96
N GLU A 401 -34.44 -11.08 9.44
CA GLU A 401 -35.04 -11.63 8.24
C GLU A 401 -35.01 -10.67 7.06
N ALA A 402 -34.12 -11.03 6.15
CA ALA A 402 -34.14 -10.75 4.72
C ALA A 402 -33.57 -9.40 4.25
N LEU A 403 -32.48 -9.52 3.49
CA LEU A 403 -31.95 -8.56 2.51
C LEU A 403 -31.06 -7.39 3.00
N GLY A 404 -30.82 -7.26 4.31
CA GLY A 404 -29.78 -6.39 4.92
C GLY A 404 -28.42 -7.07 5.19
N HIS A 405 -28.15 -8.20 4.54
CA HIS A 405 -27.22 -9.24 5.02
C HIS A 405 -25.71 -9.08 4.72
N VAL A 406 -25.24 -7.95 4.15
CA VAL A 406 -23.78 -7.75 3.93
C VAL A 406 -23.25 -6.48 4.59
N THR A 407 -24.03 -5.40 4.67
CA THR A 407 -23.59 -4.14 5.29
C THR A 407 -23.92 -4.04 6.78
N SER A 408 -24.83 -4.87 7.31
CA SER A 408 -25.35 -4.72 8.68
C SER A 408 -24.89 -5.73 9.75
N TYR A 409 -24.23 -6.85 9.40
CA TYR A 409 -23.22 -7.64 10.18
C TYR A 409 -23.31 -9.17 10.02
N ALA A 410 -22.13 -9.80 9.87
CA ALA A 410 -21.86 -11.11 10.49
C ALA A 410 -20.46 -11.23 11.11
N ASN A 411 -19.54 -10.27 10.89
CA ASN A 411 -18.30 -10.22 11.66
C ASN A 411 -17.75 -8.78 11.81
N HIS A 412 -17.94 -8.15 12.98
CA HIS A 412 -17.32 -6.85 13.36
C HIS A 412 -15.82 -6.80 13.07
N MET A 413 -15.18 -7.96 13.07
CA MET A 413 -13.78 -8.14 12.75
C MET A 413 -13.38 -7.79 11.32
N ILE A 414 -14.28 -7.70 10.32
CA ILE A 414 -13.87 -7.33 8.95
C ILE A 414 -13.35 -5.89 8.86
N HIS A 415 -13.80 -5.02 9.77
CA HIS A 415 -13.31 -3.65 9.87
C HIS A 415 -12.00 -3.57 10.66
N HIS A 416 -11.54 -4.69 11.21
CA HIS A 416 -10.34 -4.79 12.03
C HIS A 416 -9.21 -5.50 11.28
N TYR A 417 -8.01 -5.49 11.88
CA TYR A 417 -6.88 -6.23 11.33
C TYR A 417 -7.27 -7.68 11.06
N THR A 418 -6.94 -8.14 9.85
CA THR A 418 -6.93 -9.56 9.53
C THR A 418 -5.53 -10.14 9.81
N ARG A 419 -5.35 -11.45 9.59
CA ARG A 419 -4.04 -12.09 9.66
C ARG A 419 -3.07 -11.34 8.73
N ALA A 420 -1.81 -11.25 9.11
CA ALA A 420 -0.80 -10.62 8.25
C ALA A 420 -0.74 -11.25 6.85
N ALA A 421 -0.91 -12.56 6.77
CA ALA A 421 -1.01 -13.33 5.54
C ALA A 421 -2.43 -13.39 4.95
N GLY A 422 -3.28 -12.41 5.25
CA GLY A 422 -4.54 -12.15 4.53
C GLY A 422 -5.82 -12.73 5.14
N HIS A 423 -6.95 -12.29 4.58
CA HIS A 423 -8.29 -12.69 4.99
C HIS A 423 -8.56 -14.15 4.62
N GLN A 424 -8.97 -14.97 5.58
CA GLN A 424 -9.03 -16.42 5.40
C GLN A 424 -9.97 -16.85 4.26
N ARG A 425 -11.15 -16.24 4.14
CA ARG A 425 -12.11 -16.52 3.05
C ARG A 425 -11.50 -16.21 1.69
N PHE A 426 -10.77 -15.09 1.60
CA PHE A 426 -10.12 -14.65 0.37
C PHE A 426 -8.96 -15.58 -0.01
N CYS A 427 -8.12 -15.96 0.94
CA CYS A 427 -7.02 -16.89 0.70
C CYS A 427 -7.54 -18.26 0.24
N LYS A 428 -8.62 -18.77 0.84
CA LYS A 428 -9.26 -20.04 0.45
C LYS A 428 -9.79 -20.02 -0.98
N ILE A 429 -10.50 -18.96 -1.38
CA ILE A 429 -11.02 -18.90 -2.74
C ILE A 429 -9.91 -18.70 -3.78
N LEU A 430 -8.85 -17.95 -3.45
CA LEU A 430 -7.66 -17.85 -4.30
C LEU A 430 -6.93 -19.19 -4.42
N SER A 431 -6.74 -19.92 -3.32
CA SER A 431 -6.17 -21.28 -3.33
C SER A 431 -6.97 -22.21 -4.24
N LYS A 432 -8.31 -22.23 -4.11
CA LYS A 432 -9.19 -23.02 -5.00
C LYS A 432 -9.03 -22.60 -6.47
N LEU A 433 -9.03 -21.30 -6.75
CA LEU A 433 -8.89 -20.77 -8.10
C LEU A 433 -7.55 -21.16 -8.71
N TYR A 434 -6.44 -20.90 -8.01
CA TYR A 434 -5.10 -21.18 -8.51
C TYR A 434 -4.80 -22.68 -8.54
N GLY A 435 -5.32 -23.48 -7.62
CA GLY A 435 -5.19 -24.93 -7.70
C GLY A 435 -5.82 -25.49 -8.98
N ARG A 436 -6.95 -24.92 -9.42
CA ARG A 436 -7.57 -25.23 -10.71
C ARG A 436 -6.78 -24.71 -11.91
N LEU A 437 -6.30 -23.46 -11.86
CA LEU A 437 -5.56 -22.83 -12.96
C LEU A 437 -4.19 -23.47 -13.19
N LEU A 438 -3.50 -23.80 -12.11
CA LEU A 438 -2.15 -24.37 -12.11
C LEU A 438 -2.14 -25.90 -12.09
N LYS A 439 -3.29 -26.53 -11.84
CA LYS A 439 -3.44 -27.99 -11.68
C LYS A 439 -2.56 -28.53 -10.55
N GLN A 440 -2.56 -27.83 -9.43
CA GLN A 440 -1.77 -28.11 -8.23
C GLN A 440 -2.68 -28.04 -7.01
N ASP A 441 -2.30 -28.67 -5.91
CA ASP A 441 -2.90 -28.35 -4.61
C ASP A 441 -2.19 -27.11 -4.07
N ILE A 442 -2.95 -26.12 -3.61
CA ILE A 442 -2.41 -24.84 -3.16
C ILE A 442 -2.87 -24.62 -1.74
N ASP A 443 -1.94 -24.55 -0.79
CA ASP A 443 -2.26 -24.29 0.61
C ASP A 443 -2.62 -22.80 0.80
N PRO A 444 -3.85 -22.48 1.24
CA PRO A 444 -4.29 -21.09 1.42
C PRO A 444 -3.55 -20.32 2.52
N MET A 445 -2.81 -21.00 3.39
CA MET A 445 -2.12 -20.42 4.53
C MET A 445 -0.65 -20.11 4.24
N THR A 446 0.03 -20.98 3.49
CA THR A 446 1.47 -20.90 3.22
C THR A 446 1.78 -20.45 1.79
N GLU A 447 0.89 -20.70 0.82
CA GLU A 447 1.18 -20.49 -0.61
C GLU A 447 0.43 -19.31 -1.23
N VAL A 448 -0.42 -18.63 -0.45
CA VAL A 448 -1.21 -17.47 -0.89
C VAL A 448 -0.93 -16.26 0.01
N LEU A 449 -0.62 -15.12 -0.61
CA LEU A 449 -0.46 -13.84 0.08
C LEU A 449 -1.28 -12.73 -0.61
N PRO A 450 -2.36 -12.25 0.01
CA PRO A 450 -3.02 -11.01 -0.39
C PRO A 450 -2.17 -9.76 -0.11
N THR A 451 -2.17 -8.81 -1.04
CA THR A 451 -1.30 -7.61 -1.03
C THR A 451 -2.08 -6.33 -1.40
N ILE A 452 -1.44 -5.16 -1.27
CA ILE A 452 -1.96 -3.85 -1.64
C ILE A 452 -1.90 -3.61 -3.16
N GLY A 453 -2.64 -4.43 -3.89
CA GLY A 453 -2.58 -4.49 -5.35
C GLY A 453 -1.38 -5.28 -5.85
N ALA A 454 -1.38 -5.60 -7.14
CA ALA A 454 -0.31 -6.40 -7.75
C ALA A 454 1.07 -5.74 -7.69
N TYR A 455 1.14 -4.40 -7.60
CA TYR A 455 2.42 -3.71 -7.50
C TYR A 455 3.12 -3.95 -6.17
N ASP A 456 2.37 -4.02 -5.07
CA ASP A 456 2.89 -4.41 -3.76
C ASP A 456 3.30 -5.89 -3.73
N ALA A 457 2.56 -6.77 -4.44
CA ALA A 457 3.02 -8.15 -4.64
C ALA A 457 4.39 -8.20 -5.33
N LEU A 458 4.55 -7.49 -6.44
CA LEU A 458 5.83 -7.38 -7.14
C LEU A 458 6.93 -6.80 -6.25
N PHE A 459 6.67 -5.68 -5.57
CA PHE A 459 7.61 -5.04 -4.66
C PHE A 459 8.06 -6.01 -3.58
N THR A 460 7.11 -6.65 -2.90
CA THR A 460 7.37 -7.66 -1.87
C THR A 460 8.18 -8.83 -2.42
N THR A 461 7.85 -9.35 -3.61
CA THR A 461 8.62 -10.43 -4.26
C THR A 461 10.07 -10.03 -4.53
N PHE A 462 10.30 -8.83 -5.09
CA PHE A 462 11.66 -8.33 -5.34
C PHE A 462 12.43 -8.15 -4.04
N GLN A 463 11.86 -7.46 -3.06
CA GLN A 463 12.58 -7.11 -1.83
C GLN A 463 12.83 -8.33 -0.91
N SER A 464 12.07 -9.41 -1.05
CA SER A 464 12.23 -10.62 -0.24
C SER A 464 13.13 -11.70 -0.86
N LEU A 465 13.20 -11.78 -2.20
CA LEU A 465 13.87 -12.88 -2.89
C LEU A 465 15.15 -12.47 -3.65
N ILE A 466 15.42 -11.16 -3.74
CA ILE A 466 16.58 -10.62 -4.45
C ILE A 466 17.53 -9.95 -3.46
N CYS A 467 18.81 -10.28 -3.58
CA CYS A 467 19.89 -9.73 -2.78
C CYS A 467 20.75 -8.74 -3.58
N PRO A 468 21.46 -7.80 -2.93
CA PRO A 468 22.43 -6.94 -3.58
C PRO A 468 23.48 -7.75 -4.37
N GLY A 469 23.63 -7.43 -5.65
CA GLY A 469 24.56 -8.11 -6.56
C GLY A 469 23.94 -9.22 -7.42
N ASP A 470 22.69 -9.62 -7.16
CA ASP A 470 21.94 -10.52 -8.04
C ASP A 470 21.67 -9.87 -9.41
N GLU A 471 21.41 -10.69 -10.44
CA GLU A 471 20.93 -10.20 -11.74
C GLU A 471 19.43 -10.52 -11.94
N ALA A 472 18.63 -9.51 -12.29
CA ALA A 472 17.22 -9.64 -12.64
C ALA A 472 16.95 -9.24 -14.11
N LYS A 473 15.98 -9.91 -14.75
CA LYS A 473 15.60 -9.69 -16.16
C LYS A 473 14.15 -9.19 -16.30
N PRO A 474 13.92 -7.87 -16.20
CA PRO A 474 12.60 -7.27 -16.36
C PRO A 474 12.24 -7.02 -17.83
N CYS A 475 10.94 -7.07 -18.14
CA CYS A 475 10.44 -6.81 -19.49
C CYS A 475 9.99 -5.35 -19.74
N TYR A 476 9.86 -4.49 -18.71
CA TYR A 476 9.64 -3.04 -18.87
C TYR A 476 9.92 -2.23 -17.57
N GLU A 477 9.82 -0.90 -17.67
CA GLU A 477 10.34 0.09 -16.70
C GLU A 477 9.97 -0.10 -15.22
N PRO A 478 8.71 -0.32 -14.83
CA PRO A 478 8.31 -0.38 -13.43
C PRO A 478 8.98 -1.50 -12.64
N TYR A 479 9.39 -2.59 -13.29
CA TYR A 479 10.13 -3.66 -12.64
C TYR A 479 11.62 -3.33 -12.47
N ILE A 480 12.17 -2.46 -13.31
CA ILE A 480 13.57 -2.04 -13.26
C ILE A 480 13.84 -1.35 -11.93
N GLU A 481 12.96 -0.42 -11.55
CA GLU A 481 13.13 0.32 -10.28
C GLU A 481 12.98 -0.59 -9.06
N LEU A 482 12.09 -1.59 -9.12
CA LEU A 482 11.95 -2.60 -8.06
C LEU A 482 13.22 -3.47 -7.92
N ALA A 483 13.78 -3.91 -9.04
CA ALA A 483 15.03 -4.69 -9.05
C ALA A 483 16.22 -3.87 -8.55
N ARG A 484 16.34 -2.60 -8.98
CA ARG A 484 17.38 -1.69 -8.54
C ARG A 484 17.29 -1.38 -7.06
N LEU A 485 16.07 -1.19 -6.55
CA LEU A 485 15.84 -0.96 -5.12
C LEU A 485 16.26 -2.18 -4.28
N ALA A 486 16.09 -3.40 -4.80
CA ALA A 486 16.60 -4.63 -4.17
C ALA A 486 18.13 -4.82 -4.35
N GLY A 487 18.82 -3.88 -5.02
CA GLY A 487 20.26 -3.95 -5.27
C GLY A 487 20.66 -4.88 -6.42
N ALA A 488 19.72 -5.34 -7.24
CA ALA A 488 20.04 -6.16 -8.40
C ALA A 488 20.50 -5.34 -9.61
N SER A 489 21.42 -5.94 -10.38
CA SER A 489 21.72 -5.46 -11.71
C SER A 489 20.66 -5.96 -12.70
N VAL A 490 20.36 -5.13 -13.70
CA VAL A 490 19.27 -5.38 -14.63
C VAL A 490 19.83 -5.73 -16.01
N LYS A 491 19.38 -6.87 -16.58
CA LYS A 491 19.66 -7.28 -17.96
C LYS A 491 18.38 -7.23 -18.79
N TYR A 492 18.47 -6.68 -20.00
CA TYR A 492 17.32 -6.48 -20.88
C TYR A 492 17.27 -7.53 -21.98
N VAL A 493 16.08 -8.05 -22.24
CA VAL A 493 15.78 -8.85 -23.43
C VAL A 493 14.63 -8.16 -24.16
N PRO A 494 14.89 -7.43 -25.26
CA PRO A 494 13.84 -6.70 -25.96
C PRO A 494 12.94 -7.66 -26.74
N LEU A 495 11.66 -7.29 -26.87
CA LEU A 495 10.87 -7.78 -28.00
C LEU A 495 11.20 -6.94 -29.23
N ILE A 496 11.48 -7.61 -30.34
CA ILE A 496 11.85 -6.99 -31.60
C ILE A 496 10.64 -7.12 -32.54
N PRO A 497 10.11 -6.00 -33.08
CA PRO A 497 9.05 -6.06 -34.07
C PRO A 497 9.59 -6.60 -35.38
N LYS A 498 8.86 -7.54 -36.01
CA LYS A 498 9.09 -7.87 -37.43
C LYS A 498 8.71 -6.69 -38.33
N ASP A 499 9.27 -6.64 -39.53
CA ASP A 499 8.90 -5.66 -40.53
C ASP A 499 7.39 -5.73 -40.85
N ASN A 500 6.74 -4.57 -40.88
CA ASN A 500 5.29 -4.43 -41.08
C ASN A 500 4.43 -5.22 -40.06
N SER A 501 4.89 -5.35 -38.81
CA SER A 501 4.12 -5.96 -37.71
C SER A 501 2.67 -5.45 -37.67
N THR A 502 1.71 -6.37 -37.76
CA THR A 502 0.27 -6.08 -37.70
C THR A 502 -0.38 -6.67 -36.44
N SER A 503 0.32 -7.57 -35.74
CA SER A 503 -0.13 -8.18 -34.48
C SER A 503 0.96 -8.14 -33.42
N SER A 504 0.56 -8.19 -32.14
CA SER A 504 1.52 -8.36 -31.04
C SER A 504 2.29 -9.68 -31.11
N ASP A 505 1.81 -10.68 -31.86
CA ASP A 505 2.52 -11.93 -32.13
C ASP A 505 3.74 -11.74 -33.05
N ASP A 506 3.79 -10.65 -33.82
CA ASP A 506 4.92 -10.30 -34.69
C ASP A 506 6.12 -9.73 -33.91
N TRP A 507 5.93 -9.45 -32.62
CA TRP A 507 6.98 -8.99 -31.72
C TRP A 507 7.53 -10.18 -30.94
N VAL A 508 8.80 -10.49 -31.17
CA VAL A 508 9.46 -11.70 -30.65
C VAL A 508 10.78 -11.33 -30.00
N PHE A 509 11.21 -12.08 -28.99
CA PHE A 509 12.59 -12.00 -28.52
C PHE A 509 13.47 -12.90 -29.38
N ASP A 510 14.74 -12.52 -29.55
CA ASP A 510 15.73 -13.40 -30.14
C ASP A 510 16.20 -14.44 -29.10
N LEU A 511 16.19 -15.73 -29.49
CA LEU A 511 16.52 -16.83 -28.57
C LEU A 511 17.98 -16.80 -28.14
N GLN A 512 18.91 -16.42 -29.03
CA GLN A 512 20.33 -16.34 -28.68
C GLN A 512 20.58 -15.21 -27.68
N THR A 513 19.92 -14.07 -27.88
CA THR A 513 19.95 -12.91 -26.98
C THR A 513 19.36 -13.26 -25.63
N LEU A 514 18.22 -13.97 -25.59
CA LEU A 514 17.63 -14.47 -24.35
C LEU A 514 18.60 -15.42 -23.62
N GLN A 515 19.18 -16.40 -24.32
CA GLN A 515 20.14 -17.34 -23.74
C GLN A 515 21.40 -16.66 -23.21
N ALA A 516 21.96 -15.70 -23.97
CA ALA A 516 23.14 -14.94 -23.60
C ALA A 516 22.91 -14.01 -22.40
N ALA A 517 21.66 -13.61 -22.15
CA ALA A 517 21.31 -12.83 -20.97
C ALA A 517 21.39 -13.67 -19.69
N PHE A 518 21.20 -14.99 -19.75
CA PHE A 518 21.27 -15.87 -18.58
C PHE A 518 22.71 -16.22 -18.19
N SER A 519 22.95 -16.25 -16.89
CA SER A 519 24.23 -16.53 -16.26
C SER A 519 23.97 -17.24 -14.93
N THR A 520 25.03 -17.76 -14.29
CA THR A 520 24.93 -18.29 -12.91
C THR A 520 24.59 -17.23 -11.86
N LYS A 521 24.63 -15.93 -12.21
CA LYS A 521 24.19 -14.83 -11.34
C LYS A 521 22.72 -14.43 -11.57
N THR A 522 22.05 -15.05 -12.54
CA THR A 522 20.66 -14.74 -12.87
C THR A 522 19.73 -15.32 -11.82
N LYS A 523 19.24 -14.46 -10.92
CA LYS A 523 18.36 -14.90 -9.84
C LYS A 523 16.89 -14.91 -10.23
N ALA A 524 16.44 -13.93 -11.03
CA ALA A 524 15.05 -13.85 -11.45
C ALA A 524 14.84 -13.34 -12.88
N ILE A 525 13.75 -13.80 -13.49
CA ILE A 525 13.14 -13.22 -14.68
C ILE A 525 11.71 -12.77 -14.36
N VAL A 526 11.29 -11.63 -14.93
CA VAL A 526 9.90 -11.18 -14.86
C VAL A 526 9.21 -11.49 -16.17
N VAL A 527 8.16 -12.31 -16.12
CA VAL A 527 7.33 -12.62 -17.28
C VAL A 527 5.98 -11.93 -17.08
N ASN A 528 5.65 -11.00 -17.98
CA ASN A 528 4.35 -10.34 -17.95
C ASN A 528 3.50 -10.81 -19.13
N THR A 529 2.40 -11.50 -18.85
CA THR A 529 1.52 -12.07 -19.89
C THR A 529 0.06 -12.11 -19.42
N PRO A 530 -0.91 -11.64 -20.22
CA PRO A 530 -0.75 -10.73 -21.35
C PRO A 530 0.10 -9.49 -21.02
N MET A 531 0.99 -9.13 -21.93
CA MET A 531 2.07 -8.18 -21.69
C MET A 531 1.59 -6.73 -21.79
N ASN A 532 1.92 -5.90 -20.80
CA ASN A 532 1.97 -4.45 -20.89
C ASN A 532 3.35 -4.03 -21.40
N PRO A 533 3.51 -3.17 -22.42
CA PRO A 533 2.52 -2.31 -23.08
C PRO A 533 1.79 -2.86 -24.31
N LEU A 534 2.23 -4.02 -24.84
CA LEU A 534 1.94 -4.43 -26.21
C LEU A 534 0.62 -5.22 -26.38
N GLY A 535 0.13 -5.83 -25.30
CA GLY A 535 -0.95 -6.82 -25.35
C GLY A 535 -0.52 -8.15 -25.97
N LYS A 536 0.78 -8.50 -25.91
CA LYS A 536 1.27 -9.81 -26.36
C LYS A 536 0.84 -10.91 -25.39
N VAL A 537 0.31 -12.00 -25.91
CA VAL A 537 0.03 -13.22 -25.15
C VAL A 537 1.07 -14.23 -25.60
N PHE A 538 2.01 -14.56 -24.73
CA PHE A 538 3.09 -15.47 -25.10
C PHE A 538 2.52 -16.87 -25.39
N ASN A 539 3.01 -17.47 -26.48
CA ASN A 539 2.62 -18.82 -26.84
C ASN A 539 3.42 -19.86 -26.05
N ARG A 540 3.05 -21.14 -26.21
CA ARG A 540 3.69 -22.24 -25.47
C ARG A 540 5.18 -22.35 -25.76
N ASP A 541 5.61 -22.20 -27.01
CA ASP A 541 7.01 -22.37 -27.40
C ASP A 541 7.88 -21.25 -26.83
N GLU A 542 7.37 -20.01 -26.84
CA GLU A 542 8.05 -18.87 -26.22
C GLU A 542 8.20 -19.04 -24.71
N LEU A 543 7.14 -19.48 -24.02
CA LEU A 543 7.19 -19.74 -22.58
C LEU A 543 8.07 -20.94 -22.25
N GLN A 544 8.08 -21.98 -23.09
CA GLN A 544 8.95 -23.15 -22.92
C GLN A 544 10.42 -22.77 -23.04
N ALA A 545 10.79 -21.91 -24.00
CA ALA A 545 12.16 -21.42 -24.11
C ALA A 545 12.62 -20.64 -22.87
N ILE A 546 11.72 -19.86 -22.26
CA ILE A 546 11.98 -19.19 -20.98
C ILE A 546 12.11 -20.22 -19.85
N ALA A 547 11.18 -21.18 -19.77
CA ALA A 547 11.15 -22.20 -18.73
C ALA A 547 12.42 -23.07 -18.74
N ASP A 548 12.87 -23.51 -19.92
CA ASP A 548 14.08 -24.32 -20.09
C ASP A 548 15.32 -23.60 -19.54
N LEU A 549 15.39 -22.27 -19.72
CA LEU A 549 16.46 -21.45 -19.17
C LEU A 549 16.33 -21.27 -17.66
N CYS A 550 15.12 -21.05 -17.16
CA CYS A 550 14.87 -20.97 -15.72
C CYS A 550 15.27 -22.26 -15.00
N VAL A 551 14.94 -23.42 -15.58
CA VAL A 551 15.35 -24.73 -15.06
C VAL A 551 16.87 -24.90 -15.15
N LYS A 552 17.48 -24.57 -16.30
CA LYS A 552 18.93 -24.73 -16.51
C LYS A 552 19.78 -23.91 -15.55
N TYR A 553 19.37 -22.68 -15.23
CA TYR A 553 20.15 -21.74 -14.42
C TYR A 553 19.62 -21.58 -12.99
N ASP A 554 18.67 -22.42 -12.58
CA ASP A 554 17.97 -22.33 -11.30
C ASP A 554 17.40 -20.92 -10.99
N THR A 555 16.81 -20.30 -12.01
CA THR A 555 16.27 -18.93 -11.95
C THR A 555 14.82 -18.94 -11.51
N LEU A 556 14.44 -17.97 -10.67
CA LEU A 556 13.06 -17.72 -10.25
C LEU A 556 12.27 -16.99 -11.36
N CYS A 557 10.98 -17.28 -11.49
CA CYS A 557 10.09 -16.58 -12.40
C CYS A 557 9.05 -15.77 -11.63
N PHE A 558 9.09 -14.45 -11.78
CA PHE A 558 8.04 -13.55 -11.28
C PHE A 558 7.03 -13.35 -12.41
N ALA A 559 5.93 -14.10 -12.36
CA ALA A 559 4.89 -14.11 -13.38
C ALA A 559 3.83 -13.05 -13.06
N ASP A 560 3.96 -11.87 -13.68
CA ASP A 560 2.91 -10.83 -13.65
C ASP A 560 1.80 -11.19 -14.63
N GLU A 561 0.71 -11.74 -14.10
CA GLU A 561 -0.41 -12.28 -14.86
C GLU A 561 -1.70 -11.51 -14.56
N VAL A 562 -1.59 -10.23 -14.21
CA VAL A 562 -2.75 -9.39 -13.86
C VAL A 562 -3.81 -9.28 -14.97
N TYR A 563 -3.45 -9.58 -16.21
CA TYR A 563 -4.36 -9.60 -17.36
C TYR A 563 -4.78 -11.01 -17.79
N GLN A 564 -4.55 -12.05 -16.99
CA GLN A 564 -4.80 -13.46 -17.36
C GLN A 564 -6.19 -13.74 -17.98
N TRP A 565 -7.21 -12.96 -17.59
CA TRP A 565 -8.57 -13.10 -18.10
C TRP A 565 -8.83 -12.31 -19.38
N LEU A 566 -8.02 -11.29 -19.69
CA LEU A 566 -8.18 -10.41 -20.85
C LEU A 566 -7.41 -10.94 -22.05
N VAL A 567 -7.82 -12.10 -22.57
CA VAL A 567 -7.28 -12.71 -23.77
C VAL A 567 -8.33 -12.69 -24.88
N TYR A 568 -7.92 -12.39 -26.10
CA TYR A 568 -8.82 -12.13 -27.22
C TYR A 568 -8.68 -13.16 -28.35
N GLY A 569 -9.79 -13.35 -29.08
CA GLY A 569 -9.89 -14.33 -30.16
C GLY A 569 -9.71 -15.76 -29.65
N ASN A 570 -9.04 -16.61 -30.44
CA ASN A 570 -8.83 -18.02 -30.10
C ASN A 570 -7.57 -18.27 -29.23
N ARG A 571 -6.91 -17.21 -28.76
CA ARG A 571 -5.71 -17.32 -27.92
C ARG A 571 -6.09 -17.85 -26.53
N LYS A 572 -5.11 -18.47 -25.85
CA LYS A 572 -5.25 -18.94 -24.48
C LYS A 572 -4.10 -18.40 -23.64
N HIS A 573 -4.41 -17.94 -22.43
CA HIS A 573 -3.38 -17.67 -21.44
C HIS A 573 -2.76 -18.99 -20.98
N ILE A 574 -1.43 -19.06 -20.98
CA ILE A 574 -0.68 -20.21 -20.48
C ILE A 574 0.09 -19.73 -19.26
N TYR A 575 -0.19 -20.34 -18.11
CA TYR A 575 0.54 -20.08 -16.88
C TYR A 575 1.90 -20.75 -16.98
N ILE A 576 2.99 -19.98 -16.92
CA ILE A 576 4.35 -20.54 -17.02
C ILE A 576 4.64 -21.56 -15.90
N ALA A 577 4.01 -21.40 -14.73
CA ALA A 577 4.06 -22.33 -13.61
C ALA A 577 3.52 -23.74 -13.94
N THR A 578 2.75 -23.90 -15.03
CA THR A 578 2.24 -25.20 -15.50
C THR A 578 3.21 -25.94 -16.44
N LEU A 579 4.34 -25.32 -16.79
CA LEU A 579 5.38 -25.96 -17.59
C LEU A 579 6.32 -26.78 -16.70
N ASP A 580 6.95 -27.79 -17.28
CA ASP A 580 7.78 -28.74 -16.56
C ASP A 580 8.92 -28.02 -15.81
N GLY A 581 9.04 -28.29 -14.51
CA GLY A 581 10.06 -27.71 -13.64
C GLY A 581 9.81 -26.27 -13.17
N MET A 582 8.70 -25.63 -13.56
CA MET A 582 8.43 -24.22 -13.24
C MET A 582 7.63 -23.98 -11.96
N ALA A 583 6.83 -24.94 -11.50
CA ALA A 583 5.97 -24.79 -10.31
C ALA A 583 6.75 -24.33 -9.07
N GLU A 584 7.85 -25.02 -8.76
CA GLU A 584 8.69 -24.79 -7.56
C GLU A 584 9.53 -23.50 -7.60
N ARG A 585 9.46 -22.73 -8.70
CA ARG A 585 10.28 -21.53 -8.93
C ARG A 585 9.49 -20.34 -9.44
N THR A 586 8.15 -20.43 -9.48
CA THR A 586 7.30 -19.36 -10.01
C THR A 586 6.47 -18.72 -8.92
N ILE A 587 6.45 -17.40 -8.89
CA ILE A 587 5.47 -16.60 -8.14
C ILE A 587 4.50 -16.00 -9.14
N ASN A 588 3.23 -16.42 -9.09
CA ASN A 588 2.14 -15.88 -9.89
C ASN A 588 1.52 -14.67 -9.20
N ILE A 589 1.32 -13.58 -9.94
CA ILE A 589 0.83 -12.32 -9.40
C ILE A 589 -0.49 -11.94 -10.09
N GLY A 590 -1.52 -11.67 -9.30
CA GLY A 590 -2.84 -11.28 -9.77
C GLY A 590 -3.35 -9.96 -9.20
N SER A 591 -4.40 -9.41 -9.82
CA SER A 591 -4.98 -8.12 -9.43
C SER A 591 -6.50 -8.09 -9.55
N ALA A 592 -7.18 -7.79 -8.45
CA ALA A 592 -8.62 -7.53 -8.46
C ALA A 592 -8.97 -6.32 -9.32
N GLY A 593 -8.10 -5.30 -9.35
CA GLY A 593 -8.32 -4.10 -10.13
C GLY A 593 -8.38 -4.34 -11.64
N LYS A 594 -7.78 -5.43 -12.12
CA LYS A 594 -7.80 -5.82 -13.54
C LYS A 594 -8.82 -6.93 -13.80
N THR A 595 -9.01 -7.82 -12.84
CA THR A 595 -10.02 -8.88 -12.92
C THR A 595 -11.45 -8.35 -12.84
N PHE A 596 -11.72 -7.35 -12.00
CA PHE A 596 -13.07 -6.83 -11.71
C PHE A 596 -13.24 -5.32 -11.97
N SER A 597 -12.30 -4.69 -12.68
CA SER A 597 -12.31 -3.25 -12.98
C SER A 597 -12.30 -2.30 -11.76
N VAL A 598 -12.02 -2.81 -10.56
CA VAL A 598 -12.00 -2.06 -9.29
C VAL A 598 -10.61 -1.56 -8.90
N THR A 599 -9.91 -0.92 -9.84
CA THR A 599 -8.50 -0.50 -9.64
C THR A 599 -8.22 0.25 -8.33
N GLY A 600 -9.13 1.12 -7.91
CA GLY A 600 -9.04 1.92 -6.69
C GLY A 600 -9.27 1.14 -5.39
N TRP A 601 -9.64 -0.15 -5.43
CA TRP A 601 -9.77 -0.97 -4.22
C TRP A 601 -8.42 -1.45 -3.70
N LYS A 602 -7.39 -1.44 -4.55
CA LYS A 602 -6.00 -1.73 -4.17
C LYS A 602 -5.81 -3.11 -3.51
N THR A 603 -6.42 -4.14 -4.10
CA THR A 603 -6.20 -5.54 -3.70
C THR A 603 -5.53 -6.33 -4.82
N GLY A 604 -4.46 -7.04 -4.49
CA GLY A 604 -3.75 -7.98 -5.35
C GLY A 604 -3.33 -9.20 -4.54
N TRP A 605 -2.58 -10.09 -5.15
CA TRP A 605 -2.07 -11.28 -4.46
C TRP A 605 -0.87 -11.87 -5.18
N ALA A 606 -0.08 -12.63 -4.43
CA ALA A 606 0.93 -13.55 -4.92
C ALA A 606 0.54 -14.99 -4.55
N VAL A 607 0.79 -15.92 -5.47
CA VAL A 607 0.64 -17.37 -5.26
C VAL A 607 1.92 -18.06 -5.73
N GLY A 608 2.46 -18.98 -4.95
CA GLY A 608 3.67 -19.70 -5.28
C GLY A 608 4.06 -20.71 -4.21
N PRO A 609 5.18 -21.44 -4.39
CA PRO A 609 5.55 -22.52 -3.48
C PRO A 609 5.91 -21.99 -2.08
N ALA A 610 5.53 -22.75 -1.06
CA ALA A 610 5.56 -22.33 0.34
C ALA A 610 6.95 -21.82 0.81
N ASN A 611 8.03 -22.43 0.34
CA ASN A 611 9.41 -22.05 0.70
C ASN A 611 9.79 -20.64 0.20
N LEU A 612 9.23 -20.20 -0.94
CA LEU A 612 9.43 -18.83 -1.44
C LEU A 612 8.47 -17.87 -0.76
N MET A 613 7.22 -18.29 -0.58
CA MET A 613 6.17 -17.46 0.00
C MET A 613 6.43 -17.09 1.46
N ASP A 614 7.13 -17.91 2.24
CA ASP A 614 7.53 -17.60 3.62
C ASP A 614 8.32 -16.28 3.71
N ALA A 615 9.28 -16.07 2.80
CA ALA A 615 10.05 -14.83 2.72
C ALA A 615 9.16 -13.63 2.36
N LEU A 616 8.23 -13.79 1.41
CA LEU A 616 7.29 -12.74 1.01
C LEU A 616 6.35 -12.37 2.16
N GLN A 617 5.78 -13.36 2.83
CA GLN A 617 4.88 -13.16 3.97
C GLN A 617 5.59 -12.44 5.11
N SER A 618 6.83 -12.84 5.41
CA SER A 618 7.68 -12.21 6.41
C SER A 618 7.96 -10.75 6.06
N PHE A 619 8.42 -10.47 4.84
CA PHE A 619 8.72 -9.10 4.42
C PHE A 619 7.47 -8.21 4.42
N HIS A 620 6.34 -8.68 3.87
CA HIS A 620 5.09 -7.93 3.85
C HIS A 620 4.55 -7.68 5.27
N HIS A 621 4.76 -8.62 6.20
CA HIS A 621 4.45 -8.42 7.61
C HIS A 621 5.27 -7.28 8.21
N LEU A 622 6.56 -7.24 7.94
CA LEU A 622 7.51 -6.27 8.51
C LEU A 622 7.42 -4.87 7.88
N THR A 623 6.67 -4.70 6.78
CA THR A 623 6.61 -3.41 6.04
C THR A 623 5.21 -2.81 5.99
N ILE A 624 4.16 -3.64 5.94
CA ILE A 624 2.77 -3.19 5.82
C ILE A 624 1.87 -3.77 6.92
N ARG A 625 2.22 -4.91 7.54
CA ARG A 625 1.38 -5.66 8.50
C ARG A 625 -0.02 -5.98 7.95
N GLY A 626 -0.08 -6.62 6.79
CA GLY A 626 -1.30 -7.20 6.21
C GLY A 626 -2.14 -6.28 5.30
N GLY A 627 -2.99 -6.88 4.47
CA GLY A 627 -3.81 -6.18 3.47
C GLY A 627 -5.10 -5.55 4.00
N VAL A 628 -5.90 -4.97 3.09
CA VAL A 628 -7.18 -4.30 3.39
C VAL A 628 -8.30 -5.33 3.60
N SER A 629 -8.74 -5.53 4.85
CA SER A 629 -9.67 -6.61 5.23
C SER A 629 -11.01 -6.53 4.50
N VAL A 630 -11.66 -5.36 4.50
CA VAL A 630 -12.99 -5.17 3.91
C VAL A 630 -13.02 -5.42 2.40
N MET A 631 -11.94 -5.07 1.70
CA MET A 631 -11.83 -5.27 0.25
C MET A 631 -11.57 -6.74 -0.08
N GLN A 632 -10.77 -7.44 0.73
CA GLN A 632 -10.53 -8.87 0.57
C GLN A 632 -11.81 -9.69 0.76
N GLU A 633 -12.65 -9.34 1.75
CA GLU A 633 -13.91 -10.05 1.97
C GLU A 633 -14.91 -9.82 0.84
N ALA A 634 -15.05 -8.57 0.38
CA ALA A 634 -15.90 -8.26 -0.78
C ALA A 634 -15.43 -9.00 -2.05
N LEU A 635 -14.11 -9.11 -2.25
CA LEU A 635 -13.56 -9.87 -3.36
C LEU A 635 -13.73 -11.38 -3.19
N ALA A 636 -13.66 -11.90 -1.97
CA ALA A 636 -13.91 -13.32 -1.72
C ALA A 636 -15.31 -13.71 -2.19
N ILE A 637 -16.33 -12.90 -1.87
CA ILE A 637 -17.70 -13.09 -2.34
C ILE A 637 -17.78 -12.99 -3.87
N ALA A 638 -17.11 -12.02 -4.48
CA ALA A 638 -17.09 -11.86 -5.94
C ALA A 638 -16.46 -13.08 -6.64
N PHE A 639 -15.34 -13.59 -6.13
CA PHE A 639 -14.69 -14.78 -6.66
C PHE A 639 -15.51 -16.05 -6.46
N GLU A 640 -16.15 -16.23 -5.31
CA GLU A 640 -17.07 -17.34 -5.08
C GLU A 640 -18.22 -17.31 -6.09
N LYS A 641 -18.76 -16.12 -6.37
CA LYS A 641 -19.81 -15.97 -7.38
C LYS A 641 -19.33 -16.29 -8.79
N GLU A 642 -18.14 -15.81 -9.17
CA GLU A 642 -17.54 -16.16 -10.46
C GLU A 642 -17.21 -17.65 -10.57
N GLU A 643 -16.88 -18.32 -9.47
CA GLU A 643 -16.68 -19.77 -9.45
C GLU A 643 -17.97 -20.52 -9.77
N GLU A 644 -19.12 -20.07 -9.26
CA GLU A 644 -20.44 -20.64 -9.59
C GLU A 644 -20.81 -20.41 -11.06
N LEU A 645 -20.46 -19.24 -11.60
CA LEU A 645 -20.78 -18.83 -12.97
C LEU A 645 -19.74 -19.30 -13.99
N LEU A 646 -18.68 -19.98 -13.56
CA LEU A 646 -17.54 -20.30 -14.41
C LEU A 646 -17.98 -21.09 -15.65
N GLY A 647 -17.67 -20.52 -16.82
CA GLY A 647 -18.02 -21.14 -18.09
C GLY A 647 -19.44 -20.85 -18.59
N SER A 648 -20.19 -19.98 -17.91
CA SER A 648 -21.42 -19.37 -18.40
C SER A 648 -21.14 -18.01 -19.07
N GLU A 649 -22.08 -17.54 -19.91
CA GLU A 649 -22.05 -16.17 -20.46
C GLU A 649 -22.33 -15.08 -19.41
N GLU A 650 -22.84 -15.47 -18.24
CA GLU A 650 -23.06 -14.57 -17.11
C GLU A 650 -21.78 -14.26 -16.32
N SER A 651 -20.74 -15.08 -16.48
CA SER A 651 -19.45 -14.86 -15.81
C SER A 651 -18.77 -13.58 -16.32
N TYR A 652 -18.31 -12.76 -15.39
CA TYR A 652 -17.53 -11.57 -15.69
C TYR A 652 -16.21 -11.91 -16.42
N TYR A 653 -15.65 -13.11 -16.19
CA TYR A 653 -14.50 -13.62 -16.92
C TYR A 653 -14.75 -13.82 -18.42
N ARG A 654 -16.01 -13.88 -18.87
CA ARG A 654 -16.38 -13.87 -20.30
C ARG A 654 -16.85 -12.50 -20.78
N GLN A 655 -17.65 -11.81 -19.97
CA GLN A 655 -18.22 -10.52 -20.35
C GLN A 655 -17.17 -9.45 -20.59
N LEU A 656 -16.22 -9.29 -19.66
CA LEU A 656 -15.21 -8.24 -19.76
C LEU A 656 -14.29 -8.42 -20.98
N PRO A 657 -13.72 -9.61 -21.27
CA PRO A 657 -12.90 -9.81 -22.47
C PRO A 657 -13.69 -9.58 -23.76
N ASN A 658 -14.95 -10.02 -23.84
CA ASN A 658 -15.81 -9.77 -24.99
C ASN A 658 -16.05 -8.28 -25.22
N GLU A 659 -16.39 -7.52 -24.16
CA GLU A 659 -16.58 -6.07 -24.24
C GLU A 659 -15.29 -5.36 -24.67
N MET A 660 -14.16 -5.74 -24.08
CA MET A 660 -12.86 -5.15 -24.39
C MET A 660 -12.40 -5.49 -25.81
N GLN A 661 -12.67 -6.71 -26.29
CA GLN A 661 -12.38 -7.13 -27.65
C GLN A 661 -13.16 -6.29 -28.67
N ASN A 662 -14.45 -6.07 -28.42
CA ASN A 662 -15.28 -5.22 -29.29
C ASN A 662 -14.75 -3.78 -29.35
N LYS A 663 -14.37 -3.20 -28.20
CA LYS A 663 -13.75 -1.86 -28.15
C LYS A 663 -12.40 -1.79 -28.87
N ARG A 664 -11.59 -2.84 -28.74
CA ARG A 664 -10.31 -2.98 -29.45
C ARG A 664 -10.52 -3.00 -30.96
N ASP A 665 -11.43 -3.85 -31.44
CA ASP A 665 -11.69 -4.05 -32.88
C ASP A 665 -12.19 -2.75 -33.53
N GLN A 666 -13.12 -2.06 -32.87
CA GLN A 666 -13.55 -0.72 -33.29
C GLN A 666 -12.38 0.27 -33.33
N LEU A 667 -11.54 0.33 -32.28
CA LEU A 667 -10.40 1.23 -32.26
C LEU A 667 -9.39 0.92 -33.38
N VAL A 668 -9.17 -0.35 -33.70
CA VAL A 668 -8.29 -0.77 -34.80
C VAL A 668 -8.79 -0.21 -36.13
N GLU A 669 -10.08 -0.41 -36.43
CA GLU A 669 -10.70 0.12 -37.65
C GLU A 669 -10.52 1.65 -37.74
N TYR A 670 -10.80 2.38 -36.65
CA TYR A 670 -10.65 3.82 -36.62
C TYR A 670 -9.20 4.31 -36.78
N LEU A 671 -8.23 3.60 -36.18
CA LEU A 671 -6.81 3.94 -36.35
C LEU A 671 -6.37 3.72 -37.80
N GLN A 672 -6.85 2.66 -38.45
CA GLN A 672 -6.59 2.41 -39.88
C GLN A 672 -7.21 3.50 -40.76
N GLU A 673 -8.45 3.92 -40.50
CA GLU A 673 -9.09 5.06 -41.19
C GLU A 673 -8.29 6.36 -41.02
N ALA A 674 -7.75 6.60 -39.82
CA ALA A 674 -6.87 7.72 -39.51
C ALA A 674 -5.45 7.58 -40.10
N LYS A 675 -5.19 6.56 -40.93
CA LYS A 675 -3.89 6.25 -41.56
C LYS A 675 -2.75 6.01 -40.56
N LEU A 676 -3.10 5.57 -39.35
CA LEU A 676 -2.17 4.99 -38.40
C LEU A 676 -2.11 3.48 -38.64
N ASP A 677 -0.96 2.86 -38.38
CA ASP A 677 -0.84 1.40 -38.47
C ASP A 677 -0.94 0.78 -37.07
N PRO A 678 -2.14 0.37 -36.62
CA PRO A 678 -2.31 -0.31 -35.33
C PRO A 678 -1.71 -1.73 -35.36
N VAL A 679 -1.13 -2.12 -34.23
CA VAL A 679 -0.67 -3.48 -33.93
C VAL A 679 -1.76 -4.17 -33.10
N MET A 680 -2.45 -5.15 -33.68
CA MET A 680 -3.55 -5.88 -33.06
C MET A 680 -3.08 -6.64 -31.81
N PRO A 681 -3.53 -6.25 -30.59
CA PRO A 681 -3.14 -6.93 -29.37
C PRO A 681 -3.92 -8.24 -29.18
N GLY A 682 -3.23 -9.27 -28.69
CA GLY A 682 -3.79 -10.55 -28.30
C GLY A 682 -4.48 -10.56 -26.93
N GLY A 683 -4.23 -9.54 -26.09
CA GLY A 683 -4.83 -9.39 -24.77
C GLY A 683 -4.56 -8.05 -24.10
N GLY A 684 -5.07 -7.85 -22.88
CA GLY A 684 -4.88 -6.62 -22.08
C GLY A 684 -5.62 -5.39 -22.64
N TYR A 685 -5.44 -4.21 -22.04
CA TYR A 685 -6.25 -3.02 -22.34
C TYR A 685 -5.67 -2.07 -23.39
N PHE A 686 -4.53 -2.41 -23.97
CA PHE A 686 -3.71 -1.47 -24.72
C PHE A 686 -3.52 -1.92 -26.16
N ILE A 687 -3.49 -0.94 -27.07
CA ILE A 687 -3.07 -1.09 -28.44
C ILE A 687 -1.84 -0.23 -28.70
N VAL A 688 -0.94 -0.72 -29.53
CA VAL A 688 0.22 0.04 -30.01
C VAL A 688 -0.07 0.49 -31.43
N ALA A 689 0.22 1.74 -31.78
CA ALA A 689 0.04 2.27 -33.13
C ALA A 689 1.34 2.89 -33.65
N ASN A 690 1.73 2.54 -34.87
CA ASN A 690 2.86 3.13 -35.57
C ASN A 690 2.45 4.52 -36.10
N ILE A 691 3.19 5.55 -35.67
CA ILE A 691 2.96 6.95 -36.02
C ILE A 691 3.97 7.48 -37.04
N SER A 692 4.91 6.65 -37.53
CA SER A 692 5.95 7.10 -38.47
C SER A 692 5.38 7.72 -39.76
N LYS A 693 4.20 7.28 -40.22
CA LYS A 693 3.51 7.84 -41.39
C LYS A 693 3.03 9.27 -41.16
N LEU A 694 2.78 9.69 -39.91
CA LEU A 694 2.43 11.08 -39.57
C LEU A 694 3.60 12.04 -39.79
N GLY A 695 4.85 11.57 -39.68
CA GLY A 695 6.04 12.40 -39.91
C GLY A 695 6.17 12.96 -41.33
N LYS A 696 5.41 12.44 -42.31
CA LYS A 696 5.35 12.97 -43.69
C LYS A 696 4.27 14.04 -43.90
N ILE A 697 3.37 14.23 -42.93
CA ILE A 697 2.35 15.28 -42.94
C ILE A 697 2.97 16.53 -42.30
N ARG A 698 3.20 17.59 -43.09
CA ARG A 698 3.68 18.89 -42.57
C ARG A 698 2.68 19.41 -41.54
N VAL A 699 3.02 19.28 -40.25
CA VAL A 699 2.26 19.89 -39.16
C VAL A 699 2.49 21.40 -39.21
N PHE A 700 1.61 22.11 -39.93
CA PHE A 700 1.61 23.57 -39.97
C PHE A 700 1.16 24.14 -38.62
N ILE A 701 1.95 25.08 -38.09
CA ILE A 701 1.73 25.74 -36.80
C ILE A 701 0.82 26.96 -37.02
N TYR A 702 -0.28 27.04 -36.26
CA TYR A 702 -0.98 28.29 -35.97
C TYR A 702 -1.42 28.26 -34.50
N LEU A 703 -0.85 29.13 -33.67
CA LEU A 703 -1.32 29.42 -32.32
C LEU A 703 -1.58 30.92 -32.24
N ASN A 704 -2.85 31.30 -32.22
CA ASN A 704 -3.27 32.58 -31.71
C ASN A 704 -4.27 32.35 -30.56
N TRP A 705 -4.13 33.19 -29.55
CA TRP A 705 -5.13 33.55 -28.53
C TRP A 705 -4.99 32.90 -27.14
N ARG A 706 -4.19 33.56 -26.28
CA ARG A 706 -4.62 34.11 -24.97
C ARG A 706 -3.63 35.21 -24.51
N PRO A 707 -4.09 36.42 -24.14
CA PRO A 707 -3.21 37.47 -23.62
C PRO A 707 -2.85 37.20 -22.15
N GLY A 708 -1.57 37.22 -21.79
CA GLY A 708 -1.13 37.27 -20.38
C GLY A 708 0.06 36.40 -19.97
N LEU A 709 0.63 35.58 -20.86
CA LEU A 709 1.87 34.85 -20.61
C LEU A 709 2.91 35.24 -21.66
N SER A 710 3.86 36.09 -21.29
CA SER A 710 5.04 36.35 -22.11
C SER A 710 5.97 35.14 -22.05
N PHE A 711 5.80 34.21 -23.00
CA PHE A 711 6.86 33.28 -23.34
C PHE A 711 7.59 33.86 -24.56
N GLU A 712 8.90 34.05 -24.43
CA GLU A 712 9.76 34.55 -25.49
C GLU A 712 9.57 33.73 -26.76
N SER A 713 9.49 34.44 -27.88
CA SER A 713 9.26 33.92 -29.21
C SER A 713 10.49 33.14 -29.73
N GLY A 714 10.39 31.81 -29.69
CA GLY A 714 11.31 30.84 -30.31
C GLY A 714 10.91 29.46 -29.78
N ASN A 715 10.84 28.36 -30.51
CA ASN A 715 11.47 27.95 -31.74
C ASN A 715 10.63 26.82 -32.37
N LYS A 716 11.05 26.39 -33.56
CA LYS A 716 10.70 25.12 -34.24
C LYS A 716 10.58 23.93 -33.26
N MET A 717 10.02 22.79 -33.71
CA MET A 717 10.35 21.50 -33.08
C MET A 717 11.88 21.50 -32.90
N ASP A 718 12.33 21.42 -31.65
CA ASP A 718 13.76 21.48 -31.38
C ASP A 718 14.41 20.22 -31.98
N GLU A 719 14.97 20.39 -33.17
CA GLU A 719 15.76 19.36 -33.85
C GLU A 719 17.10 19.15 -33.12
N SER A 720 17.50 20.05 -32.20
CA SER A 720 18.70 19.91 -31.38
C SER A 720 18.50 19.05 -30.14
N ALA A 721 17.26 18.71 -29.76
CA ALA A 721 16.97 17.79 -28.68
C ALA A 721 17.04 16.32 -29.16
N GLN A 722 17.95 15.53 -28.57
CA GLN A 722 18.10 14.06 -28.63
C GLN A 722 16.85 13.25 -28.18
N GLU A 723 15.66 13.84 -28.21
CA GLU A 723 14.43 13.23 -27.72
C GLU A 723 13.72 12.41 -28.82
N ALA A 724 13.25 11.20 -28.46
CA ALA A 724 12.61 10.25 -29.36
C ALA A 724 11.34 10.80 -30.02
N PHE A 725 11.05 10.33 -31.24
CA PHE A 725 9.94 10.85 -32.06
C PHE A 725 8.56 10.68 -31.40
N ASP A 726 8.28 9.52 -30.80
CA ASP A 726 7.05 9.25 -30.07
C ASP A 726 6.85 10.15 -28.84
N VAL A 727 7.91 10.47 -28.10
CA VAL A 727 7.86 11.41 -26.98
C VAL A 727 7.51 12.81 -27.48
N LYS A 728 8.15 13.27 -28.57
CA LYS A 728 7.82 14.54 -29.22
C LYS A 728 6.36 14.59 -29.68
N PHE A 729 5.87 13.50 -30.28
CA PHE A 729 4.46 13.37 -30.68
C PHE A 729 3.50 13.44 -29.48
N VAL A 730 3.78 12.73 -28.39
CA VAL A 730 2.95 12.75 -27.18
C VAL A 730 2.87 14.15 -26.58
N LYS A 731 3.99 14.86 -26.45
CA LYS A 731 4.02 16.25 -25.98
C LYS A 731 3.18 17.15 -26.89
N TRP A 732 3.33 17.01 -28.22
CA TRP A 732 2.51 17.74 -29.19
C TRP A 732 1.02 17.42 -29.02
N ALA A 733 0.63 16.15 -28.88
CA ALA A 733 -0.75 15.72 -28.72
C ALA A 733 -1.39 16.29 -27.45
N ILE A 734 -0.67 16.29 -26.33
CA ILE A 734 -1.12 16.88 -25.07
C ILE A 734 -1.35 18.39 -25.22
N VAL A 735 -0.37 19.11 -25.77
CA VAL A 735 -0.42 20.57 -25.86
C VAL A 735 -1.46 21.04 -26.88
N ASN A 736 -1.46 20.45 -28.08
CA ASN A 736 -2.21 20.95 -29.24
C ASN A 736 -3.55 20.24 -29.45
N LYS A 737 -3.65 18.96 -29.10
CA LYS A 737 -4.85 18.14 -29.35
C LYS A 737 -5.57 17.69 -28.08
N LYS A 738 -5.06 18.05 -26.89
CA LYS A 738 -5.68 17.80 -25.58
C LYS A 738 -6.01 16.33 -25.29
N PHE A 739 -5.31 15.40 -25.93
CA PHE A 739 -5.37 13.98 -25.58
C PHE A 739 -3.99 13.45 -25.16
N THR A 740 -4.01 12.37 -24.40
CA THR A 740 -2.79 11.73 -23.89
C THR A 740 -2.73 10.28 -24.38
N VAL A 741 -1.64 9.98 -25.07
CA VAL A 741 -1.15 8.62 -25.34
C VAL A 741 0.20 8.45 -24.65
N ILE A 742 0.72 7.23 -24.57
CA ILE A 742 2.01 6.98 -23.92
C ILE A 742 3.04 6.58 -24.99
N PRO A 743 4.23 7.20 -25.04
CA PRO A 743 5.28 6.78 -25.97
C PRO A 743 5.66 5.32 -25.70
N LEU A 744 5.92 4.52 -26.74
CA LEU A 744 6.33 3.13 -26.53
C LEU A 744 7.81 3.05 -26.11
N SER A 745 8.62 4.02 -26.53
CA SER A 745 10.07 4.07 -26.26
C SER A 745 10.44 4.08 -24.78
N ILE A 746 9.56 4.54 -23.89
CA ILE A 746 9.79 4.54 -22.42
C ILE A 746 9.67 3.14 -21.80
N PHE A 747 9.07 2.17 -22.52
CA PHE A 747 8.99 0.78 -22.05
C PHE A 747 10.23 -0.03 -22.43
N TYR A 748 11.12 0.52 -23.25
CA TYR A 748 12.41 -0.08 -23.60
C TYR A 748 13.53 0.53 -22.75
N SER A 749 14.55 -0.30 -22.49
CA SER A 749 15.83 0.19 -21.95
C SER A 749 16.44 1.26 -22.83
N GLN A 750 17.37 2.05 -22.30
CA GLN A 750 18.05 3.10 -23.06
C GLN A 750 18.72 2.58 -24.35
N GLU A 751 19.33 1.40 -24.31
CA GLU A 751 19.95 0.73 -25.47
C GLU A 751 18.94 0.37 -26.57
N HIS A 752 17.79 -0.19 -26.16
CA HIS A 752 16.75 -0.68 -27.05
C HIS A 752 15.66 0.36 -27.38
N ARG A 753 15.81 1.61 -26.91
CA ARG A 753 14.80 2.67 -27.02
C ARG A 753 14.34 2.90 -28.46
N HIS A 754 15.27 2.80 -29.41
CA HIS A 754 15.08 2.94 -30.86
C HIS A 754 13.97 2.02 -31.42
N LEU A 755 13.71 0.85 -30.81
CA LEU A 755 12.66 -0.08 -31.23
C LEU A 755 11.24 0.47 -31.01
N GLY A 756 11.08 1.38 -30.04
CA GLY A 756 9.79 1.95 -29.66
C GLY A 756 9.49 3.33 -30.25
N GLU A 757 10.48 4.06 -30.78
CA GLU A 757 10.37 5.50 -31.07
C GLU A 757 9.33 5.87 -32.13
N LYS A 758 8.90 4.91 -32.95
CA LYS A 758 7.86 5.11 -33.97
C LYS A 758 6.46 4.73 -33.50
N TYR A 759 6.28 4.38 -32.23
CA TYR A 759 5.05 3.80 -31.73
C TYR A 759 4.51 4.54 -30.50
N VAL A 760 3.18 4.59 -30.38
CA VAL A 760 2.48 5.04 -29.17
C VAL A 760 1.52 3.98 -28.67
N ARG A 761 1.40 3.88 -27.34
CA ARG A 761 0.43 3.02 -26.65
C ARG A 761 -0.84 3.81 -26.34
N ILE A 762 -1.97 3.24 -26.73
CA ILE A 762 -3.32 3.79 -26.55
C ILE A 762 -4.14 2.82 -25.70
N CYS A 763 -4.91 3.33 -24.75
CA CYS A 763 -5.80 2.52 -23.91
C CYS A 763 -7.23 2.58 -24.45
N PHE A 764 -7.81 1.43 -24.78
CA PHE A 764 -9.19 1.33 -25.29
C PHE A 764 -10.22 1.00 -24.20
N ALA A 765 -9.80 0.88 -22.94
CA ALA A 765 -10.71 0.73 -21.80
C ALA A 765 -11.42 2.04 -21.39
N LYS A 766 -11.08 3.17 -22.02
CA LYS A 766 -11.67 4.49 -21.77
C LYS A 766 -12.79 4.78 -22.78
N ARG A 767 -13.61 5.82 -22.54
CA ARG A 767 -14.70 6.23 -23.46
C ARG A 767 -14.14 6.52 -24.87
N LEU A 768 -14.37 5.58 -25.80
CA LEU A 768 -13.88 5.64 -27.19
C LEU A 768 -14.30 6.93 -27.91
N LEU A 769 -15.52 7.42 -27.62
CA LEU A 769 -16.10 8.63 -28.22
C LEU A 769 -15.20 9.87 -28.07
N LEU A 770 -14.46 10.01 -26.97
CA LEU A 770 -13.61 11.17 -26.71
C LEU A 770 -12.30 11.13 -27.52
N LEU A 771 -11.80 9.93 -27.84
CA LEU A 771 -10.61 9.75 -28.66
C LEU A 771 -10.90 10.10 -30.13
N LEU A 772 -12.11 9.75 -30.59
CA LEU A 772 -12.61 9.99 -31.94
C LEU A 772 -12.78 11.48 -32.26
N LEU A 773 -13.29 12.25 -31.29
CA LEU A 773 -13.47 13.71 -31.40
C LEU A 773 -12.16 14.49 -31.61
N LEU A 774 -11.01 13.89 -31.27
CA LEU A 774 -9.71 14.57 -31.26
C LEU A 774 -8.79 14.15 -32.41
N LEU A 775 -9.07 13.03 -33.09
CA LEU A 775 -8.29 12.51 -34.21
C LEU A 775 -8.85 12.90 -35.58
N GLY A 776 -10.13 13.28 -35.68
CA GLY A 776 -10.76 13.75 -36.92
C GLY A 776 -10.76 15.28 -37.00
N GLU A 777 -9.99 15.86 -37.93
CA GLU A 777 -10.32 17.21 -38.39
C GLU A 777 -11.59 17.14 -39.23
N GLY A 778 -12.72 17.41 -38.54
CA GLY A 778 -14.09 17.50 -39.05
C GLY A 778 -15.12 17.30 -37.93
N LEU A 779 -15.38 18.35 -37.13
CA LEU A 779 -16.05 18.33 -35.82
C LEU A 779 -17.53 17.86 -35.82
N LEU A 780 -17.87 17.07 -34.79
CA LEU A 780 -19.21 16.96 -34.19
C LEU A 780 -19.07 17.26 -32.70
N LEU A 781 -19.80 18.21 -32.12
CA LEU A 781 -19.89 18.36 -30.66
C LEU A 781 -21.35 18.40 -30.24
N LEU A 782 -21.70 17.52 -29.29
CA LEU A 782 -22.99 17.46 -28.61
C LEU A 782 -22.91 18.26 -27.31
N GLY A 783 -23.78 19.26 -27.17
CA GLY A 783 -24.15 19.88 -25.89
C GLY A 783 -25.68 19.89 -25.78
N GLU A 784 -26.20 19.97 -24.55
CA GLU A 784 -27.60 19.71 -24.19
C GLU A 784 -28.68 20.56 -24.90
N ASN A 785 -28.33 21.55 -25.74
CA ASN A 785 -29.27 22.47 -26.38
C ASN A 785 -29.11 22.67 -27.92
N GLY A 786 -28.53 21.72 -28.67
CA GLY A 786 -28.64 21.70 -30.15
C GLY A 786 -27.34 21.79 -30.96
N LEU A 787 -27.46 21.57 -32.28
CA LEU A 787 -26.40 21.22 -33.24
C LEU A 787 -25.78 22.46 -33.94
N LEU A 788 -24.45 22.52 -34.09
CA LEU A 788 -23.77 23.56 -34.88
C LEU A 788 -22.56 23.00 -35.67
N LEU A 789 -22.45 23.37 -36.95
CA LEU A 789 -21.47 22.91 -37.95
C LEU A 789 -20.40 24.00 -38.19
N LEU A 790 -19.11 23.62 -38.32
CA LEU A 790 -18.05 24.50 -38.81
C LEU A 790 -17.04 23.71 -39.70
N GLY A 791 -16.98 24.03 -41.00
CA GLY A 791 -15.85 23.71 -41.89
C GLY A 791 -16.21 23.32 -43.33
N ASP A 792 -15.66 24.05 -44.32
CA ASP A 792 -15.95 24.00 -45.77
C ASP A 792 -15.42 22.74 -46.50
N GLY A 793 -16.28 22.11 -47.31
CA GLY A 793 -15.88 21.24 -48.43
C GLY A 793 -16.47 19.82 -48.46
N ASP A 794 -17.54 19.63 -49.23
CA ASP A 794 -17.97 18.39 -49.91
C ASP A 794 -18.36 17.11 -49.14
N LEU A 795 -18.79 17.20 -47.88
CA LEU A 795 -19.50 16.10 -47.18
C LEU A 795 -21.04 16.16 -47.29
N LYS A 796 -21.59 16.97 -48.21
CA LYS A 796 -23.05 17.11 -48.40
C LYS A 796 -23.73 15.93 -49.11
N ASN A 797 -23.00 15.03 -49.78
CA ASN A 797 -23.63 14.03 -50.66
C ASN A 797 -23.75 12.61 -50.08
N ASN A 798 -23.07 12.28 -48.97
CA ASN A 798 -23.06 10.90 -48.44
C ASN A 798 -23.93 10.66 -47.20
N ILE A 799 -24.63 11.67 -46.69
CA ILE A 799 -25.59 11.53 -45.56
C ILE A 799 -27.03 11.62 -46.10
N LYS A 800 -27.36 10.77 -47.07
CA LYS A 800 -28.74 10.54 -47.51
C LYS A 800 -29.08 9.06 -47.77
N LYS A 801 -28.21 8.14 -47.38
CA LYS A 801 -28.46 6.70 -47.20
C LYS A 801 -27.98 6.33 -45.81
#